data_AF-A0A8J8MCA1-F1
#
_entry.id   AF-A0A8J8MCA1-F1
#
_cell.length_a   1.000
_cell.length_b   1.000
_cell.length_c   1.000
_cell.angle_alpha   90.00
_cell.angle_beta   90.00
_cell.angle_gamma   90.00
#
_symmetry.space_group_name_H-M   'P 1'
#
loop_
_entity.id
_entity.type
_entity.pdbx_description
1 polymer ?
#
loop_
_entity_poly.entity_id
_entity_poly.type
_entity_poly.pdbx_seq_one_letter_code
_entity_poly.pdbx_strand_id
1 'polypeptide(L)'
;MRKFFKSSVVMKYLSGMIIVLMIFTMIPNYVIATVEEDDITGHWAEETITKWKQKGLMTGYLDGTFKPDNNITKAEFISIINRIYGYYEKADKNYRDIKDEDWYYKETMIAKANKYMDWYKKEELKPNEEITRQEVHAVLSTIQQQEATEQLEEKMTRAEVVTMLDRIVGELINISGIYGLEKEEKVIEGNLTINTEGVILKNTIINGNLILAAGIKQGDITLENVTVKGKTIVNGGGENSITVKNCSLHELIVFKQDGKIRIVSIDSEIGKTILLNGGKLQGDFKLITIIDKGENKELNNIELKGKIEHIIVESQVDIKISKSTKIKKIEVNNKSKGTKIDIQRSSVIEEMIFYAPTEVTGKGKINKISIKSKGVKVEQKEATDESDTEEIHDVPHYTPDQNPPTGYSVMIDQSEIIPNNMTALSFTFSGAEIGALYNYTIFDDSGADIKGSGTIETALDQITGIDVSGLNDGTLTLEVYLTDIAGNPGNKVTATVRKNVNPPCGYDVNINQSYINNDNQNQLSFTFAGAEINDIYYCSIDDKNDSTPSITGSGPITVLNQTISGIDVSSLDDGLLILTVYLVDSSGNQGSNIIKTVKKDIMIPNGYDININQNNINANQKEMDFTFDTAELGTIYNYIISSNGGGENVIGSGTITLDSQQITGIDVSGLNDGILTLTVTLTDEAGNEGINVTKTIKKDTMKPSNYEININEDYINNSNQTIMSFTISKAEVGTIYNYSIDDTDVDTPAVTGSGNMISLNETISGIDVSSLNDDNLTLTVYITDTVGNQGEDVIAYVSKDTIEPSGYSVSIDQSTIDSYHNTPLSFKITGGEIGGTFNYTITSDGGGNGVSGDGNITANVEQITGIDVSSLSDGLLTLSVIIIDEASNQGTAAISTVPKINSQPNLMVTECDITGINGTYTFDGIKCDLHGFNVEEQNRESYIKGDYLIIWAYYEGDGWAWEIQKQDDIIYYNVNTNPSNSIRPPIDGWVYIVTDNVDNDMRVIEN
;
A
#
# COMPACT_ATOMS: atom_id res chain seq x y z
N MET A 1 -51.78 37.80 -63.87
CA MET A 1 -51.44 36.99 -65.05
C MET A 1 -50.97 35.64 -64.55
N ARG A 2 -51.87 34.65 -64.58
CA ARG A 2 -51.97 33.62 -65.65
C ARG A 2 -50.86 32.60 -65.46
N LYS A 3 -51.17 31.56 -64.67
CA LYS A 3 -51.61 30.23 -65.14
C LYS A 3 -50.39 29.35 -65.42
N PHE A 4 -50.55 28.06 -65.12
CA PHE A 4 -49.62 26.93 -65.36
C PHE A 4 -48.68 26.67 -64.16
N PHE A 5 -48.62 25.51 -63.49
CA PHE A 5 -49.19 24.17 -63.62
C PHE A 5 -49.20 23.58 -62.19
N LYS A 6 -50.32 23.13 -61.61
CA LYS A 6 -50.75 21.72 -61.56
C LYS A 6 -49.60 20.69 -61.56
N SER A 7 -49.08 20.37 -60.39
CA SER A 7 -48.77 19.00 -59.99
C SER A 7 -48.82 18.92 -58.46
N SER A 8 -49.86 18.29 -57.91
CA SER A 8 -50.07 18.06 -56.47
C SER A 8 -49.09 17.06 -55.85
N VAL A 9 -48.02 16.73 -56.59
CA VAL A 9 -46.98 15.78 -56.19
C VAL A 9 -45.74 16.52 -55.68
N VAL A 10 -45.31 17.60 -56.35
CA VAL A 10 -44.05 18.30 -56.00
C VAL A 10 -44.13 19.06 -54.68
N MET A 11 -45.30 19.59 -54.31
CA MET A 11 -45.47 20.32 -53.04
C MET A 11 -45.61 19.39 -51.82
N LYS A 12 -46.02 18.12 -52.03
CA LYS A 12 -45.98 17.09 -50.98
C LYS A 12 -44.55 16.66 -50.66
N TYR A 13 -43.67 16.59 -51.66
CA TYR A 13 -42.26 16.23 -51.43
C TYR A 13 -41.42 17.39 -50.89
N LEU A 14 -41.71 18.65 -51.25
CA LEU A 14 -40.99 19.80 -50.69
C LEU A 14 -41.38 20.10 -49.22
N SER A 15 -42.65 19.92 -48.85
CA SER A 15 -43.09 20.00 -47.45
C SER A 15 -42.60 18.80 -46.63
N GLY A 16 -42.49 17.62 -47.24
CA GLY A 16 -41.90 16.43 -46.62
C GLY A 16 -40.39 16.57 -46.39
N MET A 17 -39.64 17.15 -47.34
CA MET A 17 -38.19 17.36 -47.18
C MET A 17 -37.85 18.39 -46.09
N ILE A 18 -38.63 19.46 -45.93
CA ILE A 18 -38.40 20.44 -44.86
C ILE A 18 -38.77 19.85 -43.49
N ILE A 19 -39.81 19.01 -43.40
CA ILE A 19 -40.16 18.31 -42.16
C ILE A 19 -39.12 17.24 -41.82
N VAL A 20 -38.56 16.52 -42.81
CA VAL A 20 -37.47 15.55 -42.58
C VAL A 20 -36.16 16.24 -42.20
N LEU A 21 -35.84 17.42 -42.76
CA LEU A 21 -34.68 18.22 -42.34
C LEU A 21 -34.86 18.82 -40.94
N MET A 22 -36.06 19.28 -40.56
CA MET A 22 -36.35 19.75 -39.19
C MET A 22 -36.33 18.61 -38.16
N ILE A 23 -36.79 17.40 -38.53
CA ILE A 23 -36.70 16.21 -37.68
C ILE A 23 -35.24 15.77 -37.51
N PHE A 24 -34.38 15.92 -38.52
CA PHE A 24 -32.95 15.58 -38.41
C PHE A 24 -32.15 16.55 -37.53
N THR A 25 -32.56 17.82 -37.41
CA THR A 25 -31.93 18.79 -36.49
C THR A 25 -32.47 18.71 -35.05
N MET A 26 -33.54 17.94 -34.81
CA MET A 26 -34.13 17.70 -33.49
C MET A 26 -33.77 16.33 -32.90
N ILE A 27 -32.91 15.56 -33.56
CA ILE A 27 -32.30 14.38 -32.92
C ILE A 27 -31.27 14.95 -31.94
N PRO A 28 -31.46 14.86 -30.61
CA PRO A 28 -30.39 15.18 -29.69
C PRO A 28 -29.18 14.35 -30.11
N ASN A 29 -28.01 14.97 -30.23
CA ASN A 29 -26.76 14.23 -30.33
C ASN A 29 -26.76 13.22 -29.18
N TYR A 30 -27.03 11.95 -29.48
CA TYR A 30 -26.65 10.86 -28.60
C TYR A 30 -25.13 10.88 -28.65
N VAL A 31 -24.53 11.64 -27.74
CA VAL A 31 -23.24 11.26 -27.19
C VAL A 31 -23.50 9.84 -26.71
N ILE A 32 -23.02 8.85 -27.46
CA ILE A 32 -22.80 7.53 -26.92
C ILE A 32 -21.70 7.79 -25.90
N ALA A 33 -22.11 8.14 -24.68
CA ALA A 33 -21.25 8.02 -23.52
C ALA A 33 -20.84 6.56 -23.55
N THR A 34 -19.56 6.33 -23.81
CA THR A 34 -18.89 5.13 -23.34
C THR A 34 -19.39 4.92 -21.92
N VAL A 35 -20.05 3.78 -21.67
CA VAL A 35 -20.39 3.36 -20.32
C VAL A 35 -19.03 3.15 -19.64
N GLU A 36 -18.48 4.23 -19.08
CA GLU A 36 -17.49 4.13 -18.02
C GLU A 36 -18.15 3.32 -16.91
N GLU A 37 -17.41 2.35 -16.39
CA GLU A 37 -17.84 1.56 -15.25
C GLU A 37 -18.44 2.50 -14.19
N ASP A 38 -19.66 2.21 -13.73
CA ASP A 38 -20.28 2.96 -12.61
C ASP A 38 -19.31 2.77 -11.44
N ASP A 39 -18.61 3.84 -11.07
CA ASP A 39 -17.47 3.86 -10.12
C ASP A 39 -17.87 3.51 -8.67
N ILE A 40 -19.07 2.98 -8.51
CA ILE A 40 -19.66 2.45 -7.29
C ILE A 40 -19.86 0.93 -7.36
N THR A 41 -19.73 0.28 -8.51
CA THR A 41 -19.94 -1.17 -8.65
C THR A 41 -18.88 -1.93 -7.85
N GLY A 42 -19.31 -2.77 -6.90
CA GLY A 42 -18.44 -3.50 -5.98
C GLY A 42 -17.90 -2.66 -4.81
N HIS A 43 -18.24 -1.37 -4.73
CA HIS A 43 -17.83 -0.50 -3.63
C HIS A 43 -18.66 -0.79 -2.36
N TRP A 44 -18.06 -0.74 -1.18
CA TRP A 44 -18.74 -1.08 0.08
C TRP A 44 -20.00 -0.23 0.38
N ALA A 45 -20.06 0.99 -0.17
CA ALA A 45 -21.19 1.91 -0.06
C ALA A 45 -22.17 1.87 -1.27
N GLU A 46 -22.00 0.94 -2.21
CA GLU A 46 -22.77 0.86 -3.46
C GLU A 46 -24.28 0.91 -3.22
N GLU A 47 -24.79 0.07 -2.31
CA GLU A 47 -26.21 -0.03 -2.01
C GLU A 47 -26.78 1.30 -1.51
N THR A 48 -26.07 1.94 -0.57
CA THR A 48 -26.49 3.21 0.02
C THR A 48 -26.43 4.34 -0.99
N ILE A 49 -25.35 4.43 -1.77
CA ILE A 49 -25.19 5.44 -2.81
C ILE A 49 -26.28 5.29 -3.86
N THR A 50 -26.58 4.06 -4.29
CA THR A 50 -27.63 3.77 -5.27
C THR A 50 -29.00 4.18 -4.75
N LYS A 51 -29.33 3.84 -3.49
CA LYS A 51 -30.55 4.27 -2.80
C LYS A 51 -30.69 5.80 -2.80
N TRP A 52 -29.60 6.52 -2.54
CA TRP A 52 -29.59 7.98 -2.47
C TRP A 52 -29.66 8.66 -3.85
N LYS A 53 -29.01 8.08 -4.87
CA LYS A 53 -29.15 8.48 -6.28
C LYS A 53 -30.61 8.36 -6.73
N GLN A 54 -31.27 7.22 -6.44
CA GLN A 54 -32.68 6.99 -6.79
C GLN A 54 -33.64 7.96 -6.09
N LYS A 55 -33.36 8.32 -4.83
CA LYS A 55 -34.13 9.32 -4.07
C LYS A 55 -33.83 10.76 -4.45
N GLY A 56 -32.84 11.01 -5.30
CA GLY A 56 -32.41 12.36 -5.71
C GLY A 56 -31.77 13.18 -4.58
N LEU A 57 -31.26 12.52 -3.54
CA LEU A 57 -30.60 13.20 -2.41
C LEU A 57 -29.16 13.60 -2.74
N MET A 58 -28.50 12.78 -3.57
CA MET A 58 -27.21 13.07 -4.14
C MET A 58 -27.22 12.79 -5.63
N THR A 59 -26.40 13.55 -6.34
CA THR A 59 -26.11 13.36 -7.75
C THR A 59 -24.61 13.14 -7.90
N GLY A 60 -24.23 12.35 -8.90
CA GLY A 60 -22.84 12.27 -9.34
C GLY A 60 -22.38 13.58 -9.99
N TYR A 61 -21.15 13.58 -10.49
CA TYR A 61 -20.59 14.69 -11.26
C TYR A 61 -21.15 14.71 -12.70
N LEU A 62 -20.91 15.81 -13.40
CA LEU A 62 -21.36 15.99 -14.80
C LEU A 62 -20.75 14.97 -15.77
N ASP A 63 -19.60 14.38 -15.39
CA ASP A 63 -18.92 13.31 -16.14
C ASP A 63 -19.61 11.94 -15.99
N GLY A 64 -20.61 11.81 -15.10
CA GLY A 64 -21.36 10.57 -14.86
C GLY A 64 -20.89 9.76 -13.65
N THR A 65 -19.74 10.10 -13.06
CA THR A 65 -19.14 9.40 -11.92
C THR A 65 -19.70 9.87 -10.57
N PHE A 66 -19.57 9.08 -9.50
CA PHE A 66 -19.95 9.45 -8.14
C PHE A 66 -18.75 9.85 -7.26
N LYS A 67 -17.57 9.30 -7.54
CA LYS A 67 -16.28 9.39 -6.84
C LYS A 67 -16.42 9.08 -5.35
N PRO A 68 -16.80 7.85 -4.96
CA PRO A 68 -17.14 7.52 -3.57
C PRO A 68 -16.01 7.78 -2.57
N ASP A 69 -14.76 7.54 -2.96
CA ASP A 69 -13.57 7.70 -2.12
C ASP A 69 -13.01 9.13 -2.09
N ASN A 70 -13.53 10.04 -2.92
CA ASN A 70 -13.11 11.44 -2.85
C ASN A 70 -13.69 12.09 -1.60
N ASN A 71 -12.89 12.94 -0.94
CA ASN A 71 -13.35 13.80 0.13
C ASN A 71 -14.47 14.72 -0.35
N ILE A 72 -15.48 14.93 0.51
CA ILE A 72 -16.62 15.80 0.20
C ILE A 72 -16.36 17.24 0.67
N THR A 73 -16.73 18.22 -0.15
CA THR A 73 -16.61 19.63 0.20
C THR A 73 -17.73 20.10 1.13
N LYS A 74 -17.50 21.18 1.89
CA LYS A 74 -18.52 21.82 2.74
C LYS A 74 -19.77 22.20 1.96
N ALA A 75 -19.61 22.76 0.76
CA ALA A 75 -20.71 23.12 -0.12
C ALA A 75 -21.57 21.91 -0.52
N GLU A 76 -20.93 20.80 -0.88
CA GLU A 76 -21.63 19.57 -1.23
C GLU A 76 -22.38 19.00 -0.03
N PHE A 77 -21.73 18.91 1.13
CA PHE A 77 -22.37 18.46 2.37
C PHE A 77 -23.58 19.32 2.74
N ILE A 78 -23.45 20.65 2.69
CA ILE A 78 -24.56 21.59 2.94
C ILE A 78 -25.72 21.33 1.98
N SER A 79 -25.44 21.10 0.69
CA SER A 79 -26.48 20.81 -0.30
C SER A 79 -27.26 19.53 0.02
N ILE A 80 -26.57 18.52 0.57
CA ILE A 80 -27.16 17.25 0.98
C ILE A 80 -28.09 17.46 2.17
N ILE A 81 -27.61 18.13 3.22
CA ILE A 81 -28.39 18.45 4.42
C ILE A 81 -29.66 19.25 4.05
N ASN A 82 -29.53 20.26 3.19
CA ASN A 82 -30.67 21.05 2.72
C ASN A 82 -31.73 20.20 2.00
N ARG A 83 -31.32 19.24 1.15
CA ARG A 83 -32.25 18.33 0.46
C ARG A 83 -32.93 17.37 1.43
N ILE A 84 -32.19 16.78 2.37
CA ILE A 84 -32.72 15.81 3.33
C ILE A 84 -33.80 16.45 4.21
N TYR A 85 -33.47 17.58 4.85
CA TYR A 85 -34.40 18.23 5.79
C TYR A 85 -35.35 19.22 5.12
N GLY A 86 -35.19 19.43 3.81
CA GLY A 86 -36.03 20.31 3.01
C GLY A 86 -35.92 21.77 3.43
N TYR A 87 -34.75 22.23 3.88
CA TYR A 87 -34.53 23.63 4.24
C TYR A 87 -34.67 24.54 3.01
N TYR A 88 -35.38 25.66 3.17
CA TYR A 88 -35.76 26.52 2.04
C TYR A 88 -35.66 28.02 2.33
N GLU A 89 -35.67 28.42 3.61
CA GLU A 89 -35.52 29.82 4.02
C GLU A 89 -34.09 30.30 3.78
N LYS A 90 -33.93 31.54 3.31
CA LYS A 90 -32.62 32.16 3.03
C LYS A 90 -32.38 33.31 4.00
N ALA A 91 -31.13 33.47 4.43
CA ALA A 91 -30.72 34.61 5.23
C ALA A 91 -30.76 35.90 4.39
N ASP A 92 -30.72 37.07 5.03
CA ASP A 92 -30.63 38.35 4.30
C ASP A 92 -29.22 38.62 3.75
N LYS A 93 -28.18 38.02 4.35
CA LYS A 93 -26.78 38.20 3.98
C LYS A 93 -26.03 36.88 4.00
N ASN A 94 -25.20 36.64 2.99
CA ASN A 94 -24.37 35.44 2.92
C ASN A 94 -23.08 35.55 3.76
N TYR A 95 -22.26 34.50 3.77
CA TYR A 95 -20.86 34.53 4.19
C TYR A 95 -20.03 35.44 3.27
N ARG A 96 -18.96 36.03 3.79
CA ARG A 96 -18.20 37.09 3.10
C ARG A 96 -17.47 36.59 1.84
N ASP A 97 -17.09 35.32 1.84
CA ASP A 97 -16.30 34.66 0.79
C ASP A 97 -17.14 34.05 -0.33
N ILE A 98 -18.46 34.24 -0.32
CA ILE A 98 -19.40 33.65 -1.27
C ILE A 98 -20.04 34.73 -2.13
N LYS A 99 -20.00 34.54 -3.45
CA LYS A 99 -20.57 35.45 -4.45
C LYS A 99 -21.89 34.92 -4.97
N ASP A 100 -22.74 35.82 -5.44
CA ASP A 100 -24.09 35.51 -5.96
C ASP A 100 -24.05 34.52 -7.15
N GLU A 101 -22.94 34.48 -7.89
CA GLU A 101 -22.75 33.59 -9.04
C GLU A 101 -22.24 32.17 -8.68
N ASP A 102 -21.82 31.94 -7.43
CA ASP A 102 -21.33 30.62 -7.01
C ASP A 102 -22.47 29.60 -7.00
N TRP A 103 -22.21 28.38 -7.50
CA TRP A 103 -23.25 27.34 -7.60
C TRP A 103 -23.87 26.97 -6.24
N TYR A 104 -23.11 27.10 -5.16
CA TYR A 104 -23.52 26.86 -3.78
C TYR A 104 -24.06 28.10 -3.07
N TYR A 105 -24.17 29.25 -3.74
CA TYR A 105 -24.67 30.49 -3.14
C TYR A 105 -26.02 30.28 -2.45
N LYS A 106 -26.96 29.65 -3.16
CA LYS A 106 -28.29 29.35 -2.63
C LYS A 106 -28.22 28.45 -1.40
N GLU A 107 -27.40 27.41 -1.45
CA GLU A 107 -27.33 26.38 -0.39
C GLU A 107 -26.73 26.93 0.91
N THR A 108 -25.73 27.80 0.79
CA THR A 108 -25.05 28.44 1.93
C THR A 108 -25.91 29.51 2.59
N MET A 109 -26.70 30.25 1.80
CA MET A 109 -27.74 31.16 2.32
C MET A 109 -28.80 30.44 3.14
N ILE A 110 -29.17 29.23 2.71
CA ILE A 110 -30.14 28.38 3.42
C ILE A 110 -29.52 27.85 4.72
N ALA A 111 -28.27 27.37 4.66
CA ALA A 111 -27.55 26.91 5.85
C ALA A 111 -27.48 27.97 6.95
N LYS A 112 -27.16 29.21 6.54
CA LYS A 112 -27.06 30.36 7.44
C LYS A 112 -28.40 30.77 8.05
N ALA A 113 -29.50 30.69 7.29
CA ALA A 113 -30.84 30.98 7.83
C ALA A 113 -31.25 29.98 8.91
N ASN A 114 -30.89 28.70 8.71
CA ASN A 114 -31.31 27.59 9.56
C ASN A 114 -30.34 27.30 10.71
N LYS A 115 -29.23 28.06 10.81
CA LYS A 115 -28.31 28.11 11.95
C LYS A 115 -27.61 26.79 12.30
N TYR A 116 -27.72 25.76 11.47
CA TYR A 116 -27.03 24.48 11.72
C TYR A 116 -25.50 24.56 11.49
N MET A 117 -25.03 25.68 10.95
CA MET A 117 -23.60 26.01 10.82
C MET A 117 -23.14 27.07 11.84
N ASP A 118 -23.97 27.52 12.79
CA ASP A 118 -23.63 28.65 13.68
C ASP A 118 -22.45 28.37 14.63
N TRP A 119 -22.14 27.10 14.88
CA TRP A 119 -20.92 26.70 15.58
C TRP A 119 -19.65 27.16 14.83
N TYR A 120 -19.76 27.41 13.53
CA TYR A 120 -18.73 27.95 12.67
C TYR A 120 -18.65 29.48 12.80
N LYS A 121 -18.00 29.96 13.87
CA LYS A 121 -17.95 31.38 14.29
C LYS A 121 -17.13 32.32 13.37
N LYS A 122 -16.86 31.95 12.12
CA LYS A 122 -16.09 32.75 11.14
C LYS A 122 -17.02 33.47 10.17
N GLU A 123 -16.62 34.66 9.71
CA GLU A 123 -17.37 35.39 8.66
C GLU A 123 -17.24 34.76 7.26
N GLU A 124 -16.27 33.85 7.07
CA GLU A 124 -15.96 33.16 5.81
C GLU A 124 -16.16 31.65 5.97
N LEU A 125 -16.98 31.00 5.12
CA LEU A 125 -17.37 29.57 5.22
C LEU A 125 -16.33 28.61 4.63
N LYS A 126 -15.61 29.06 3.61
CA LYS A 126 -14.72 28.29 2.74
C LYS A 126 -15.40 27.07 2.10
N PRO A 127 -16.43 27.29 1.28
CA PRO A 127 -17.33 26.26 0.75
C PRO A 127 -16.65 25.14 -0.06
N ASN A 128 -15.51 25.43 -0.70
CA ASN A 128 -14.76 24.46 -1.51
C ASN A 128 -13.73 23.65 -0.70
N GLU A 129 -13.51 23.96 0.59
CA GLU A 129 -12.68 23.11 1.44
C GLU A 129 -13.43 21.81 1.79
N GLU A 130 -12.66 20.73 1.96
CA GLU A 130 -13.15 19.43 2.41
C GLU A 130 -13.69 19.54 3.84
N ILE A 131 -14.84 18.92 4.10
CA ILE A 131 -15.44 18.91 5.44
C ILE A 131 -14.78 17.84 6.32
N THR A 132 -14.59 18.14 7.60
CA THR A 132 -14.07 17.15 8.56
C THR A 132 -15.18 16.42 9.32
N ARG A 133 -14.86 15.26 9.89
CA ARG A 133 -15.76 14.45 10.71
C ARG A 133 -16.27 15.20 11.94
N GLN A 134 -15.42 16.01 12.56
CA GLN A 134 -15.82 16.92 13.63
C GLN A 134 -16.85 17.94 13.16
N GLU A 135 -16.63 18.56 12.00
CA GLU A 135 -17.57 19.55 11.43
C GLU A 135 -18.92 18.91 11.06
N VAL A 136 -18.91 17.71 10.47
CA VAL A 136 -20.12 16.91 10.19
C VAL A 136 -20.88 16.61 11.49
N HIS A 137 -20.18 16.17 12.54
CA HIS A 137 -20.80 15.85 13.83
C HIS A 137 -21.39 17.10 14.51
N ALA A 138 -20.74 18.26 14.42
CA ALA A 138 -21.24 19.52 14.95
C ALA A 138 -22.55 19.96 14.25
N VAL A 139 -22.65 19.76 12.93
CA VAL A 139 -23.90 20.02 12.20
C VAL A 139 -25.00 19.06 12.62
N LEU A 140 -24.72 17.77 12.70
CA LEU A 140 -25.72 16.75 13.01
C LEU A 140 -26.22 16.80 14.45
N SER A 141 -25.34 17.07 15.42
CA SER A 141 -25.72 17.31 16.81
C SER A 141 -26.65 18.53 16.95
N THR A 142 -26.38 19.59 16.19
CA THR A 142 -27.25 20.78 16.14
C THR A 142 -28.64 20.42 15.58
N ILE A 143 -28.71 19.68 14.48
CA ILE A 143 -29.98 19.29 13.86
C ILE A 143 -30.78 18.33 14.77
N GLN A 144 -30.10 17.40 15.44
CA GLN A 144 -30.73 16.43 16.35
C GLN A 144 -31.01 16.97 17.75
N GLN A 145 -30.65 18.23 18.06
CA GLN A 145 -30.77 18.83 19.39
C GLN A 145 -30.07 17.98 20.47
N GLN A 146 -28.82 17.63 20.22
CA GLN A 146 -27.95 16.89 21.13
C GLN A 146 -26.67 17.69 21.42
N GLU A 147 -26.00 17.38 22.53
CA GLU A 147 -24.67 17.92 22.80
C GLU A 147 -23.66 17.28 21.84
N ALA A 148 -22.75 18.09 21.30
CA ALA A 148 -21.70 17.61 20.41
C ALA A 148 -20.59 16.92 21.22
N THR A 149 -20.24 15.69 20.88
CA THR A 149 -19.09 15.00 21.45
C THR A 149 -17.81 15.40 20.69
N GLU A 150 -16.68 15.48 21.39
CA GLU A 150 -15.38 15.75 20.77
C GLU A 150 -15.00 14.62 19.81
N GLN A 151 -14.54 14.97 18.61
CA GLN A 151 -14.23 14.04 17.51
C GLN A 151 -12.92 14.49 16.84
N LEU A 152 -12.22 13.55 16.19
CA LEU A 152 -10.99 13.83 15.45
C LEU A 152 -11.24 14.72 14.22
N GLU A 153 -10.28 15.60 13.92
CA GLU A 153 -10.27 16.47 12.73
C GLU A 153 -9.79 15.71 11.48
N GLU A 154 -10.56 14.71 11.05
CA GLU A 154 -10.27 13.93 9.85
C GLU A 154 -11.22 14.29 8.71
N LYS A 155 -10.69 14.37 7.48
CA LYS A 155 -11.51 14.61 6.27
C LYS A 155 -12.36 13.38 5.99
N MET A 156 -13.59 13.59 5.51
CA MET A 156 -14.49 12.48 5.20
C MET A 156 -14.71 12.31 3.70
N THR A 157 -14.74 11.06 3.25
CA THR A 157 -15.12 10.70 1.88
C THR A 157 -16.62 10.83 1.65
N ARG A 158 -17.02 10.91 0.38
CA ARG A 158 -18.43 10.95 -0.02
C ARG A 158 -19.18 9.70 0.42
N ALA A 159 -18.55 8.53 0.32
CA ALA A 159 -19.13 7.26 0.77
C ALA A 159 -19.35 7.21 2.28
N GLU A 160 -18.38 7.67 3.08
CA GLU A 160 -18.51 7.76 4.54
C GLU A 160 -19.64 8.70 4.95
N VAL A 161 -19.73 9.89 4.36
CA VAL A 161 -20.79 10.84 4.69
C VAL A 161 -22.16 10.30 4.33
N VAL A 162 -22.32 9.67 3.15
CA VAL A 162 -23.60 9.09 2.73
C VAL A 162 -24.05 7.99 3.67
N THR A 163 -23.16 7.07 4.04
CA THR A 163 -23.50 5.94 4.89
C THR A 163 -23.76 6.35 6.33
N MET A 164 -22.99 7.32 6.85
CA MET A 164 -23.27 7.94 8.15
C MET A 164 -24.65 8.64 8.16
N LEU A 165 -24.93 9.45 7.14
CA LEU A 165 -26.21 10.15 7.05
C LEU A 165 -27.39 9.20 6.80
N ASP A 166 -27.23 8.09 6.07
CA ASP A 166 -28.31 7.12 5.87
C ASP A 166 -28.76 6.49 7.20
N ARG A 167 -27.81 6.15 8.08
CA ARG A 167 -28.10 5.65 9.43
C ARG A 167 -28.77 6.70 10.30
N ILE A 168 -28.33 7.96 10.18
CA ILE A 168 -28.84 9.07 11.00
C ILE A 168 -30.22 9.55 10.56
N VAL A 169 -30.44 9.71 9.26
CA VAL A 169 -31.72 10.17 8.69
C VAL A 169 -32.77 9.06 8.77
N GLY A 170 -32.32 7.81 8.62
CA GLY A 170 -33.16 6.62 8.61
C GLY A 170 -34.08 6.57 7.40
N GLU A 171 -35.31 6.08 7.60
CA GLU A 171 -36.31 6.08 6.54
C GLU A 171 -36.72 7.52 6.20
N LEU A 172 -36.72 7.89 4.92
CA LEU A 172 -37.11 9.24 4.46
C LEU A 172 -38.42 9.18 3.69
N ILE A 173 -39.43 9.91 4.17
CA ILE A 173 -40.69 10.18 3.49
C ILE A 173 -40.64 11.59 2.90
N ASN A 174 -40.56 11.66 1.58
CA ASN A 174 -40.47 12.90 0.79
C ASN A 174 -41.58 13.04 -0.26
N ILE A 175 -42.58 12.16 -0.22
CA ILE A 175 -43.79 12.22 -1.04
C ILE A 175 -45.00 12.25 -0.12
N SER A 176 -45.96 13.14 -0.39
CA SER A 176 -47.20 13.23 0.39
C SER A 176 -48.00 11.94 0.26
N GLY A 177 -48.64 11.47 1.33
CA GLY A 177 -49.43 10.25 1.27
C GLY A 177 -49.77 9.64 2.63
N ILE A 178 -50.41 8.48 2.58
CA ILE A 178 -50.70 7.66 3.76
C ILE A 178 -49.63 6.57 3.86
N TYR A 179 -49.01 6.47 5.03
CA TYR A 179 -47.96 5.52 5.34
C TYR A 179 -48.39 4.64 6.52
N GLY A 180 -48.17 3.33 6.41
CA GLY A 180 -48.69 2.34 7.35
C GLY A 180 -49.99 1.69 6.87
N LEU A 181 -50.23 0.45 7.31
CA LEU A 181 -51.39 -0.36 6.91
C LEU A 181 -52.51 -0.23 7.94
N GLU A 182 -53.78 -0.34 7.54
CA GLU A 182 -54.91 -0.16 8.46
C GLU A 182 -55.00 -1.23 9.57
N LYS A 183 -54.42 -2.42 9.37
CA LYS A 183 -54.59 -3.58 10.26
C LYS A 183 -53.30 -4.18 10.81
N GLU A 184 -52.14 -3.70 10.37
CA GLU A 184 -50.85 -4.27 10.73
C GLU A 184 -49.92 -3.14 11.18
N GLU A 185 -49.25 -3.36 12.31
CA GLU A 185 -48.25 -2.43 12.82
C GLU A 185 -46.97 -2.56 12.00
N LYS A 186 -46.50 -1.45 11.43
CA LYS A 186 -45.17 -1.38 10.78
C LYS A 186 -44.13 -1.03 11.84
N VAL A 187 -43.07 -1.81 11.95
CA VAL A 187 -41.91 -1.48 12.79
C VAL A 187 -40.83 -0.83 11.92
N ILE A 188 -40.31 0.31 12.37
CA ILE A 188 -39.14 0.98 11.82
C ILE A 188 -38.05 0.88 12.88
N GLU A 189 -37.01 0.09 12.60
CA GLU A 189 -35.93 -0.19 13.54
C GLU A 189 -35.07 1.05 13.88
N GLY A 190 -34.96 1.99 12.94
CA GLY A 190 -34.16 3.21 13.09
C GLY A 190 -34.98 4.49 13.18
N ASN A 191 -34.39 5.57 12.68
CA ASN A 191 -35.02 6.89 12.61
C ASN A 191 -36.01 6.97 11.42
N LEU A 192 -36.97 7.88 11.51
CA LEU A 192 -37.88 8.25 10.42
C LEU A 192 -37.85 9.77 10.24
N THR A 193 -37.59 10.23 9.02
CA THR A 193 -37.64 11.65 8.64
C THR A 193 -38.78 11.88 7.66
N ILE A 194 -39.66 12.85 7.96
CA ILE A 194 -40.72 13.32 7.08
C ILE A 194 -40.38 14.74 6.65
N ASN A 195 -40.13 14.96 5.36
CA ASN A 195 -39.72 16.27 4.84
C ASN A 195 -40.70 16.89 3.84
N THR A 196 -41.93 16.37 3.77
CA THR A 196 -42.98 16.89 2.89
C THR A 196 -44.30 17.00 3.64
N GLU A 197 -45.14 17.94 3.23
CA GLU A 197 -46.49 18.10 3.75
C GLU A 197 -47.45 16.98 3.30
N GLY A 198 -48.60 16.87 3.97
CA GLY A 198 -49.69 15.98 3.57
C GLY A 198 -49.43 14.51 3.89
N VAL A 199 -48.60 14.24 4.90
CA VAL A 199 -48.29 12.87 5.34
C VAL A 199 -49.20 12.48 6.49
N ILE A 200 -49.83 11.32 6.34
CA ILE A 200 -50.58 10.64 7.40
C ILE A 200 -49.84 9.35 7.73
N LEU A 201 -49.17 9.31 8.87
CA LEU A 201 -48.47 8.12 9.35
C LEU A 201 -49.38 7.35 10.32
N LYS A 202 -49.65 6.08 10.04
CA LYS A 202 -50.57 5.24 10.79
C LYS A 202 -49.90 3.97 11.30
N ASN A 203 -50.34 3.47 12.45
CA ASN A 203 -50.03 2.12 12.94
C ASN A 203 -48.54 1.78 12.81
N THR A 204 -47.68 2.65 13.32
CA THR A 204 -46.22 2.53 13.13
C THR A 204 -45.50 2.63 14.47
N ILE A 205 -44.60 1.69 14.74
CA ILE A 205 -43.67 1.72 15.86
C ILE A 205 -42.30 2.15 15.33
N ILE A 206 -41.76 3.23 15.86
CA ILE A 206 -40.45 3.78 15.53
C ILE A 206 -39.54 3.56 16.73
N ASN A 207 -38.56 2.65 16.59
CA ASN A 207 -37.61 2.34 17.65
C ASN A 207 -36.58 3.47 17.84
N GLY A 208 -36.31 4.27 16.79
CA GLY A 208 -35.48 5.47 16.85
C GLY A 208 -36.26 6.80 17.00
N ASN A 209 -35.72 7.85 16.40
CA ASN A 209 -36.25 9.21 16.41
C ASN A 209 -37.20 9.46 15.22
N LEU A 210 -38.23 10.28 15.43
CA LEU A 210 -39.08 10.84 14.38
C LEU A 210 -38.72 12.31 14.15
N ILE A 211 -38.36 12.68 12.92
CA ILE A 211 -38.03 14.06 12.54
C ILE A 211 -39.08 14.59 11.56
N LEU A 212 -39.89 15.55 12.01
CA LEU A 212 -40.79 16.33 11.15
C LEU A 212 -40.01 17.55 10.63
N ALA A 213 -39.37 17.38 9.47
CA ALA A 213 -38.38 18.30 8.94
C ALA A 213 -38.96 19.59 8.34
N ALA A 214 -38.12 20.59 8.11
CA ALA A 214 -38.51 21.91 7.61
C ALA A 214 -39.21 21.87 6.25
N GLY A 215 -38.96 20.87 5.42
CA GLY A 215 -39.61 20.70 4.11
C GLY A 215 -41.13 20.53 4.15
N ILE A 216 -41.72 20.23 5.33
CA ILE A 216 -43.17 20.30 5.57
C ILE A 216 -43.71 21.73 5.44
N LYS A 217 -42.86 22.74 5.62
CA LYS A 217 -43.20 24.16 5.53
C LYS A 217 -44.33 24.51 6.51
N GLN A 218 -45.46 24.99 5.98
CA GLN A 218 -46.67 25.35 6.73
C GLN A 218 -47.76 24.26 6.64
N GLY A 219 -47.50 23.17 5.90
CA GLY A 219 -48.47 22.11 5.64
C GLY A 219 -48.66 21.16 6.82
N ASP A 220 -49.58 20.21 6.63
CA ASP A 220 -50.13 19.41 7.72
C ASP A 220 -49.50 18.00 7.81
N ILE A 221 -49.39 17.48 9.04
CA ILE A 221 -48.96 16.12 9.36
C ILE A 221 -49.93 15.51 10.36
N THR A 222 -50.35 14.27 10.10
CA THR A 222 -51.16 13.49 11.05
C THR A 222 -50.42 12.22 11.44
N LEU A 223 -50.22 12.03 12.75
CA LEU A 223 -49.77 10.79 13.35
C LEU A 223 -50.99 10.12 13.99
N GLU A 224 -51.30 8.88 13.60
CA GLU A 224 -52.44 8.11 14.13
C GLU A 224 -51.99 6.72 14.58
N ASN A 225 -52.13 6.40 15.87
CA ASN A 225 -51.66 5.12 16.41
C ASN A 225 -50.16 4.88 16.13
N VAL A 226 -49.33 5.90 16.42
CA VAL A 226 -47.87 5.85 16.24
C VAL A 226 -47.20 5.82 17.60
N THR A 227 -46.21 4.93 17.75
CA THR A 227 -45.35 4.88 18.93
C THR A 227 -43.93 5.29 18.53
N VAL A 228 -43.36 6.28 19.21
CA VAL A 228 -41.97 6.72 19.03
C VAL A 228 -41.22 6.50 20.34
N LYS A 229 -40.28 5.56 20.33
CA LYS A 229 -39.46 5.25 21.51
C LYS A 229 -38.37 6.30 21.77
N GLY A 230 -37.83 6.90 20.71
CA GLY A 230 -36.88 8.00 20.78
C GLY A 230 -37.52 9.38 20.85
N LYS A 231 -36.83 10.37 20.30
CA LYS A 231 -37.26 11.77 20.23
C LYS A 231 -38.13 12.01 19.00
N THR A 232 -39.20 12.79 19.17
CA THR A 232 -39.96 13.38 18.09
C THR A 232 -39.56 14.86 17.94
N ILE A 233 -38.82 15.20 16.90
CA ILE A 233 -38.30 16.55 16.65
C ILE A 233 -39.17 17.23 15.59
N VAL A 234 -39.73 18.39 15.90
CA VAL A 234 -40.65 19.13 15.04
C VAL A 234 -40.04 20.44 14.58
N ASN A 235 -39.57 20.46 13.33
CA ASN A 235 -38.96 21.59 12.65
C ASN A 235 -39.88 22.21 11.57
N GLY A 236 -40.86 21.46 11.08
CA GLY A 236 -41.85 21.89 10.09
C GLY A 236 -43.29 21.87 10.62
N GLY A 237 -44.21 22.45 9.86
CA GLY A 237 -45.61 22.62 10.21
C GLY A 237 -45.98 24.07 10.51
N GLY A 238 -47.20 24.47 10.13
CA GLY A 238 -47.77 25.79 10.42
C GLY A 238 -48.70 25.84 11.64
N GLU A 239 -49.43 26.95 11.78
CA GLU A 239 -50.36 27.19 12.90
C GLU A 239 -51.58 26.25 12.96
N ASN A 240 -51.73 25.31 12.01
CA ASN A 240 -52.84 24.36 11.99
C ASN A 240 -52.45 22.91 11.64
N SER A 241 -51.20 22.53 11.85
CA SER A 241 -50.60 21.46 11.05
C SER A 241 -50.41 20.11 11.71
N ILE A 242 -49.91 20.06 12.96
CA ILE A 242 -49.44 18.80 13.53
C ILE A 242 -50.54 18.21 14.41
N THR A 243 -51.09 17.07 13.98
CA THR A 243 -52.09 16.31 14.74
C THR A 243 -51.50 14.98 15.19
N VAL A 244 -51.56 14.72 16.49
CA VAL A 244 -51.06 13.52 17.16
C VAL A 244 -52.26 12.84 17.81
N LYS A 245 -52.68 11.68 17.28
CA LYS A 245 -53.91 10.99 17.67
C LYS A 245 -53.60 9.56 18.10
N ASN A 246 -54.02 9.17 19.31
CA ASN A 246 -53.76 7.84 19.87
C ASN A 246 -52.29 7.42 19.79
N CYS A 247 -51.35 8.34 20.00
CA CYS A 247 -49.92 8.08 19.88
C CYS A 247 -49.26 7.98 21.25
N SER A 248 -48.09 7.33 21.29
CA SER A 248 -47.18 7.34 22.45
C SER A 248 -45.84 7.93 22.02
N LEU A 249 -45.52 9.13 22.52
CA LEU A 249 -44.29 9.85 22.22
C LEU A 249 -43.46 9.99 23.49
N HIS A 250 -42.25 9.41 23.52
CA HIS A 250 -41.36 9.48 24.68
C HIS A 250 -40.93 10.91 25.00
N GLU A 251 -40.29 11.59 24.04
CA GLU A 251 -39.91 13.00 24.14
C GLU A 251 -40.29 13.75 22.86
N LEU A 252 -40.96 14.90 22.99
CA LEU A 252 -41.36 15.80 21.90
C LEU A 252 -40.55 17.08 21.98
N ILE A 253 -39.73 17.37 20.98
CA ILE A 253 -38.93 18.60 20.87
C ILE A 253 -39.51 19.47 19.77
N VAL A 254 -39.93 20.69 20.10
CA VAL A 254 -40.51 21.64 19.16
C VAL A 254 -39.51 22.75 18.88
N PHE A 255 -39.00 22.77 17.65
CA PHE A 255 -37.98 23.70 17.18
C PHE A 255 -38.39 24.32 15.83
N LYS A 256 -39.45 25.12 15.87
CA LYS A 256 -39.89 25.91 14.71
C LYS A 256 -39.27 27.30 14.76
N GLN A 257 -38.43 27.65 13.78
CA GLN A 257 -37.64 28.90 13.77
C GLN A 257 -38.50 30.18 13.81
N ASP A 258 -39.67 30.19 13.16
CA ASP A 258 -40.58 31.34 13.17
C ASP A 258 -41.57 31.33 14.36
N GLY A 259 -41.53 30.31 15.22
CA GLY A 259 -42.44 30.13 16.36
C GLY A 259 -43.90 29.88 15.99
N LYS A 260 -44.24 29.74 14.70
CA LYS A 260 -45.63 29.64 14.21
C LYS A 260 -46.02 28.20 13.95
N ILE A 261 -46.24 27.46 15.03
CA ILE A 261 -46.66 26.07 14.96
C ILE A 261 -47.81 25.78 15.92
N ARG A 262 -48.69 24.85 15.52
CA ARG A 262 -49.71 24.26 16.41
C ARG A 262 -49.61 22.75 16.41
N ILE A 263 -49.52 22.18 17.60
CA ILE A 263 -49.54 20.74 17.84
C ILE A 263 -50.78 20.39 18.64
N VAL A 264 -51.58 19.44 18.13
CA VAL A 264 -52.79 18.93 18.76
C VAL A 264 -52.56 17.49 19.18
N SER A 265 -52.65 17.22 20.48
CA SER A 265 -52.67 15.89 21.07
C SER A 265 -54.11 15.47 21.34
N ILE A 266 -54.53 14.32 20.80
CA ILE A 266 -55.85 13.71 20.97
C ILE A 266 -55.64 12.29 21.48
N ASP A 267 -56.11 12.00 22.69
CA ASP A 267 -56.00 10.67 23.33
C ASP A 267 -54.59 10.07 23.23
N SER A 268 -53.56 10.91 23.34
CA SER A 268 -52.16 10.50 23.16
C SER A 268 -51.37 10.69 24.45
N GLU A 269 -50.37 9.85 24.65
CA GLU A 269 -49.44 9.92 25.78
C GLU A 269 -48.15 10.58 25.32
N ILE A 270 -47.88 11.80 25.80
CA ILE A 270 -46.66 12.53 25.50
C ILE A 270 -45.89 12.69 26.82
N GLY A 271 -44.72 12.05 26.91
CA GLY A 271 -43.89 12.00 28.11
C GLY A 271 -43.34 13.38 28.48
N LYS A 272 -42.26 13.78 27.81
CA LYS A 272 -41.64 15.11 28.01
C LYS A 272 -41.75 15.94 26.73
N THR A 273 -42.17 17.18 26.85
CA THR A 273 -42.19 18.15 25.74
C THR A 273 -41.19 19.25 26.01
N ILE A 274 -40.29 19.53 25.07
CA ILE A 274 -39.35 20.66 25.11
C ILE A 274 -39.76 21.66 24.03
N LEU A 275 -40.13 22.88 24.44
CA LEU A 275 -40.36 24.00 23.53
C LEU A 275 -39.09 24.86 23.49
N LEU A 276 -38.45 24.92 22.32
CA LEU A 276 -37.23 25.72 22.10
C LEU A 276 -37.50 27.12 21.54
N ASN A 277 -38.68 27.32 20.94
CA ASN A 277 -39.20 28.59 20.43
C ASN A 277 -40.73 28.65 20.72
N GLY A 278 -41.40 29.70 20.26
CA GLY A 278 -42.84 29.86 20.35
C GLY A 278 -43.65 28.75 19.67
N GLY A 279 -44.91 28.63 20.08
CA GLY A 279 -45.81 27.61 19.55
C GLY A 279 -47.09 27.45 20.35
N LYS A 280 -48.07 26.78 19.75
CA LYS A 280 -49.39 26.50 20.33
C LYS A 280 -49.51 25.01 20.62
N LEU A 281 -49.62 24.62 21.89
CA LEU A 281 -49.86 23.23 22.28
C LEU A 281 -51.29 23.04 22.78
N GLN A 282 -51.99 22.05 22.22
CA GLN A 282 -53.39 21.77 22.54
C GLN A 282 -53.59 20.28 22.84
N GLY A 283 -54.00 19.93 24.05
CA GLY A 283 -54.26 18.55 24.45
C GLY A 283 -53.70 18.21 25.83
N ASP A 284 -53.51 16.93 26.07
CA ASP A 284 -53.01 16.42 27.35
C ASP A 284 -51.48 16.21 27.27
N PHE A 285 -50.73 16.77 28.24
CA PHE A 285 -49.27 16.72 28.31
C PHE A 285 -48.80 16.45 29.75
N LYS A 286 -47.82 15.57 29.95
CA LYS A 286 -47.27 15.29 31.29
C LYS A 286 -46.31 16.39 31.73
N LEU A 287 -45.18 16.55 31.04
CA LEU A 287 -44.17 17.57 31.34
C LEU A 287 -43.92 18.48 30.14
N ILE A 288 -43.96 19.79 30.33
CA ILE A 288 -43.54 20.79 29.35
C ILE A 288 -42.36 21.58 29.92
N THR A 289 -41.20 21.53 29.27
CA THR A 289 -40.03 22.36 29.58
C THR A 289 -39.90 23.43 28.50
N ILE A 290 -39.82 24.69 28.93
CA ILE A 290 -39.69 25.85 28.04
C ILE A 290 -38.29 26.40 28.18
N ILE A 291 -37.51 26.29 27.11
CA ILE A 291 -36.13 26.72 27.02
C ILE A 291 -36.02 27.70 25.86
N ASP A 292 -35.45 28.87 26.08
CA ASP A 292 -35.18 29.84 25.03
C ASP A 292 -33.72 29.69 24.60
N LYS A 293 -33.51 29.32 23.33
CA LYS A 293 -32.18 29.31 22.70
C LYS A 293 -31.95 30.55 21.80
N GLY A 294 -32.88 31.50 21.77
CA GLY A 294 -32.88 32.65 20.85
C GLY A 294 -32.68 34.00 21.54
N GLU A 295 -32.27 35.00 20.75
CA GLU A 295 -32.12 36.40 21.20
C GLU A 295 -33.39 37.25 20.96
N ASN A 296 -34.40 36.73 20.24
CA ASN A 296 -35.55 37.51 19.79
C ASN A 296 -36.84 37.20 20.58
N LYS A 297 -37.26 38.17 21.40
CA LYS A 297 -38.46 38.07 22.26
C LYS A 297 -39.78 37.88 21.50
N GLU A 298 -39.88 38.28 20.23
CA GLU A 298 -41.12 38.14 19.45
C GLU A 298 -41.43 36.70 19.05
N LEU A 299 -40.40 35.83 19.02
CA LEU A 299 -40.52 34.42 18.66
C LEU A 299 -40.94 33.55 19.86
N ASN A 300 -41.11 34.13 21.05
CA ASN A 300 -41.30 33.43 22.32
C ASN A 300 -42.76 33.43 22.82
N ASN A 301 -43.75 33.59 21.94
CA ASN A 301 -45.15 33.57 22.35
C ASN A 301 -45.69 32.14 22.41
N ILE A 302 -45.88 31.62 23.61
CA ILE A 302 -46.33 30.25 23.85
C ILE A 302 -47.80 30.26 24.26
N GLU A 303 -48.64 29.49 23.55
CA GLU A 303 -50.05 29.31 23.93
C GLU A 303 -50.30 27.84 24.31
N LEU A 304 -50.82 27.63 25.52
CA LEU A 304 -51.06 26.30 26.08
C LEU A 304 -52.55 26.09 26.36
N LYS A 305 -53.09 24.94 25.94
CA LYS A 305 -54.48 24.56 26.14
C LYS A 305 -54.61 23.07 26.44
N GLY A 306 -55.41 22.71 27.44
CA GLY A 306 -55.75 21.31 27.76
C GLY A 306 -55.46 20.93 29.21
N LYS A 307 -55.07 19.68 29.46
CA LYS A 307 -54.63 19.22 30.80
C LYS A 307 -53.11 19.05 30.80
N ILE A 308 -52.43 19.72 31.72
CA ILE A 308 -50.96 19.69 31.80
C ILE A 308 -50.55 19.35 33.23
N GLU A 309 -49.69 18.35 33.44
CA GLU A 309 -49.29 18.00 34.81
C GLU A 309 -48.22 18.96 35.33
N HIS A 310 -47.15 19.20 34.57
CA HIS A 310 -46.05 20.06 35.02
C HIS A 310 -45.50 20.93 33.90
N ILE A 311 -45.27 22.20 34.19
CA ILE A 311 -44.56 23.14 33.31
C ILE A 311 -43.32 23.64 34.04
N ILE A 312 -42.16 23.55 33.39
CA ILE A 312 -40.90 24.13 33.85
C ILE A 312 -40.48 25.22 32.86
N VAL A 313 -40.25 26.43 33.36
CA VAL A 313 -39.85 27.59 32.56
C VAL A 313 -38.41 27.95 32.90
N GLU A 314 -37.49 27.71 31.97
CA GLU A 314 -36.04 27.91 32.16
C GLU A 314 -35.50 29.20 31.53
N SER A 315 -36.35 29.97 30.87
CA SER A 315 -35.98 31.19 30.15
C SER A 315 -37.08 32.27 30.18
N GLN A 316 -36.71 33.51 29.84
CA GLN A 316 -37.69 34.60 29.74
C GLN A 316 -38.65 34.37 28.58
N VAL A 317 -39.95 34.29 28.87
CA VAL A 317 -40.96 33.97 27.86
C VAL A 317 -42.32 34.60 28.19
N ASP A 318 -43.15 34.81 27.17
CA ASP A 318 -44.55 35.21 27.34
C ASP A 318 -45.45 33.97 27.11
N ILE A 319 -46.16 33.56 28.15
CA ILE A 319 -47.01 32.36 28.15
C ILE A 319 -48.47 32.78 28.28
N LYS A 320 -49.29 32.31 27.35
CA LYS A 320 -50.74 32.43 27.40
C LYS A 320 -51.37 31.08 27.70
N ILE A 321 -52.03 30.97 28.84
CA ILE A 321 -52.84 29.80 29.19
C ILE A 321 -54.25 30.03 28.67
N SER A 322 -54.64 29.33 27.60
CA SER A 322 -55.97 29.48 26.98
C SER A 322 -57.10 29.10 27.93
N LYS A 323 -58.33 29.51 27.60
CA LYS A 323 -59.54 29.26 28.42
C LYS A 323 -59.77 27.76 28.66
N SER A 324 -60.31 27.44 29.84
CA SER A 324 -60.67 26.06 30.24
C SER A 324 -59.49 25.07 30.29
N THR A 325 -58.30 25.58 30.63
CA THR A 325 -57.07 24.77 30.77
C THR A 325 -56.84 24.41 32.23
N LYS A 326 -56.42 23.17 32.50
CA LYS A 326 -56.10 22.69 33.86
C LYS A 326 -54.62 22.36 33.93
N ILE A 327 -53.91 22.94 34.88
CA ILE A 327 -52.48 22.71 35.07
C ILE A 327 -52.22 22.36 36.53
N LYS A 328 -51.55 21.23 36.81
CA LYS A 328 -51.24 20.90 38.22
C LYS A 328 -50.12 21.79 38.75
N LYS A 329 -48.98 21.89 38.05
CA LYS A 329 -47.84 22.67 38.54
C LYS A 329 -47.18 23.52 37.45
N ILE A 330 -46.85 24.77 37.78
CA ILE A 330 -45.97 25.64 36.98
C ILE A 330 -44.78 26.05 37.84
N GLU A 331 -43.57 25.81 37.35
CA GLU A 331 -42.31 26.15 38.00
C GLU A 331 -41.52 27.11 37.11
N VAL A 332 -41.23 28.31 37.62
CA VAL A 332 -40.46 29.33 36.90
C VAL A 332 -39.09 29.46 37.53
N ASN A 333 -38.06 28.98 36.83
CA ASN A 333 -36.69 28.91 37.33
C ASN A 333 -36.00 30.27 37.37
N ASN A 334 -34.87 30.33 38.07
CA ASN A 334 -34.09 31.57 38.33
C ASN A 334 -33.58 32.30 37.08
N LYS A 335 -33.38 31.59 35.96
CA LYS A 335 -32.94 32.13 34.66
C LYS A 335 -34.05 32.89 33.91
N SER A 336 -35.30 32.76 34.34
CA SER A 336 -36.51 33.20 33.62
C SER A 336 -37.01 34.60 34.01
N LYS A 337 -36.09 35.53 34.25
CA LYS A 337 -36.44 36.88 34.75
C LYS A 337 -37.26 37.66 33.71
N GLY A 338 -38.41 38.17 34.13
CA GLY A 338 -39.29 38.99 33.29
C GLY A 338 -40.27 38.18 32.45
N THR A 339 -40.47 36.90 32.76
CA THR A 339 -41.52 36.05 32.19
C THR A 339 -42.90 36.65 32.50
N LYS A 340 -43.82 36.56 31.53
CA LYS A 340 -45.21 36.96 31.69
C LYS A 340 -46.12 35.77 31.48
N ILE A 341 -47.10 35.59 32.36
CA ILE A 341 -48.06 34.49 32.30
C ILE A 341 -49.47 35.06 32.33
N ASP A 342 -50.18 34.98 31.22
CA ASP A 342 -51.57 35.40 31.10
C ASP A 342 -52.51 34.19 31.20
N ILE A 343 -53.28 34.12 32.29
CA ILE A 343 -54.17 32.99 32.58
C ILE A 343 -55.60 33.37 32.24
N GLN A 344 -56.12 32.79 31.16
CA GLN A 344 -57.47 33.11 30.68
C GLN A 344 -58.57 32.53 31.60
N ARG A 345 -59.79 33.06 31.47
CA ARG A 345 -60.95 32.66 32.28
C ARG A 345 -61.21 31.15 32.23
N SER A 346 -61.81 30.62 33.30
CA SER A 346 -62.18 29.20 33.47
C SER A 346 -61.01 28.22 33.48
N SER A 347 -59.77 28.71 33.43
CA SER A 347 -58.57 27.90 33.63
C SER A 347 -58.21 27.82 35.11
N VAL A 348 -57.64 26.69 35.51
CA VAL A 348 -57.26 26.41 36.91
C VAL A 348 -55.81 25.95 36.94
N ILE A 349 -55.00 26.63 37.76
CA ILE A 349 -53.64 26.22 38.09
C ILE A 349 -53.62 25.75 39.55
N GLU A 350 -53.20 24.51 39.83
CA GLU A 350 -53.20 23.98 41.20
C GLU A 350 -52.03 24.58 42.01
N GLU A 351 -50.82 24.63 41.44
CA GLU A 351 -49.64 25.18 42.09
C GLU A 351 -48.76 25.99 41.12
N MET A 352 -48.27 27.15 41.58
CA MET A 352 -47.22 27.91 40.90
C MET A 352 -46.05 28.18 41.84
N ILE A 353 -44.81 27.99 41.36
CA ILE A 353 -43.57 28.25 42.10
C ILE A 353 -42.69 29.21 41.29
N PHE A 354 -42.22 30.29 41.92
CA PHE A 354 -41.44 31.33 41.25
C PHE A 354 -40.06 31.54 41.89
N TYR A 355 -39.00 31.20 41.16
CA TYR A 355 -37.60 31.47 41.50
C TYR A 355 -37.02 32.70 40.76
N ALA A 356 -37.77 33.31 39.84
CA ALA A 356 -37.42 34.56 39.17
C ALA A 356 -38.57 35.59 39.18
N PRO A 357 -38.27 36.91 39.07
CA PRO A 357 -39.28 37.95 38.91
C PRO A 357 -40.18 37.66 37.70
N THR A 358 -41.48 37.53 37.93
CA THR A 358 -42.48 37.09 36.95
C THR A 358 -43.75 37.93 37.08
N GLU A 359 -44.42 38.24 35.98
CA GLU A 359 -45.72 38.93 35.95
C GLU A 359 -46.83 37.94 35.58
N VAL A 360 -47.80 37.76 36.46
CA VAL A 360 -48.96 36.89 36.24
C VAL A 360 -50.21 37.74 36.13
N THR A 361 -50.92 37.64 35.00
CA THR A 361 -52.16 38.39 34.74
C THR A 361 -53.30 37.45 34.37
N GLY A 362 -54.51 37.99 34.25
CA GLY A 362 -55.64 37.30 33.64
C GLY A 362 -56.82 37.08 34.60
N LYS A 363 -57.71 36.15 34.24
CA LYS A 363 -58.98 35.85 34.95
C LYS A 363 -59.13 34.38 35.37
N GLY A 364 -58.08 33.56 35.20
CA GLY A 364 -58.08 32.17 35.65
C GLY A 364 -57.87 32.04 37.15
N LYS A 365 -58.18 30.89 37.72
CA LYS A 365 -57.99 30.60 39.15
C LYS A 365 -56.60 30.01 39.38
N ILE A 366 -55.93 30.44 40.45
CA ILE A 366 -54.72 29.80 40.97
C ILE A 366 -55.01 29.33 42.40
N ASN A 367 -54.77 28.06 42.71
CA ASN A 367 -55.08 27.52 44.04
C ASN A 367 -53.94 27.76 45.04
N LYS A 368 -52.68 27.53 44.63
CA LYS A 368 -51.49 27.70 45.49
C LYS A 368 -50.39 28.47 44.75
N ILE A 369 -49.77 29.42 45.44
CA ILE A 369 -48.63 30.19 44.93
C ILE A 369 -47.49 30.17 45.95
N SER A 370 -46.28 29.82 45.49
CA SER A 370 -45.04 29.80 46.25
C SER A 370 -44.03 30.78 45.64
N ILE A 371 -43.81 31.93 46.28
CA ILE A 371 -42.88 32.97 45.78
C ILE A 371 -41.53 32.80 46.48
N LYS A 372 -40.49 32.46 45.73
CA LYS A 372 -39.10 32.32 46.21
C LYS A 372 -38.18 33.46 45.74
N SER A 373 -38.68 34.37 44.91
CA SER A 373 -37.93 35.49 44.33
C SER A 373 -38.60 36.84 44.55
N LYS A 374 -37.81 37.89 44.80
CA LYS A 374 -38.32 39.25 44.95
C LYS A 374 -38.71 39.83 43.58
N GLY A 375 -39.86 40.51 43.50
CA GLY A 375 -40.32 41.18 42.26
C GLY A 375 -41.32 40.40 41.41
N VAL A 376 -41.88 39.30 41.94
CA VAL A 376 -43.05 38.63 41.35
C VAL A 376 -44.29 39.51 41.54
N LYS A 377 -45.06 39.72 40.46
CA LYS A 377 -46.31 40.46 40.43
C LYS A 377 -47.44 39.55 40.00
N VAL A 378 -48.54 39.54 40.75
CA VAL A 378 -49.74 38.75 40.42
C VAL A 378 -50.94 39.70 40.42
N GLU A 379 -51.49 39.95 39.24
CA GLU A 379 -52.64 40.82 39.00
C GLU A 379 -53.78 40.02 38.34
N GLN A 380 -54.55 39.30 39.15
CA GLN A 380 -55.78 38.65 38.69
C GLN A 380 -56.93 39.66 38.66
N LYS A 381 -57.60 39.79 37.51
CA LYS A 381 -58.85 40.54 37.41
C LYS A 381 -60.00 39.63 37.79
N GLU A 382 -60.87 40.08 38.70
CA GLU A 382 -62.03 39.31 39.14
C GLU A 382 -62.85 38.81 37.95
N ALA A 383 -63.17 37.52 38.00
CA ALA A 383 -64.24 36.93 37.22
C ALA A 383 -65.55 37.28 37.92
N THR A 384 -66.22 38.33 37.46
CA THR A 384 -67.62 38.58 37.84
C THR A 384 -68.47 37.40 37.37
N ASP A 385 -68.89 36.55 38.31
CA ASP A 385 -70.29 36.16 38.52
C ASP A 385 -70.43 35.31 39.82
N GLU A 386 -71.08 35.96 40.80
CA GLU A 386 -71.96 35.54 41.92
C GLU A 386 -71.75 34.26 42.77
N SER A 387 -71.85 34.51 44.10
CA SER A 387 -72.34 33.69 45.23
C SER A 387 -71.50 32.47 45.65
N ASP A 388 -71.09 32.25 46.91
CA ASP A 388 -71.70 32.60 48.20
C ASP A 388 -70.67 33.03 49.25
N THR A 389 -71.06 34.03 50.03
CA THR A 389 -70.45 34.47 51.30
C THR A 389 -71.25 33.89 52.46
N GLU A 390 -70.62 33.42 53.53
CA GLU A 390 -71.26 33.47 54.86
C GLU A 390 -70.29 33.87 55.98
N GLU A 391 -70.90 34.55 56.94
CA GLU A 391 -70.38 35.54 57.88
C GLU A 391 -69.89 34.96 59.23
N ILE A 392 -69.17 35.84 59.90
CA ILE A 392 -68.69 35.79 61.30
C ILE A 392 -69.88 35.95 62.26
N HIS A 393 -69.94 35.17 63.35
CA HIS A 393 -70.78 35.49 64.51
C HIS A 393 -70.13 35.11 65.86
N ASP A 394 -70.69 35.75 66.89
CA ASP A 394 -70.13 36.28 68.14
C ASP A 394 -69.89 35.26 69.27
N VAL A 395 -69.09 35.68 70.25
CA VAL A 395 -68.57 34.92 71.41
C VAL A 395 -69.50 35.03 72.63
N PRO A 396 -69.69 33.98 73.46
CA PRO A 396 -70.11 34.14 74.84
C PRO A 396 -69.01 33.76 75.84
N HIS A 397 -68.86 34.62 76.85
CA HIS A 397 -67.93 34.51 77.97
C HIS A 397 -68.40 33.48 79.00
N TYR A 398 -67.52 32.61 79.50
CA TYR A 398 -67.69 31.87 80.77
C TYR A 398 -66.35 31.74 81.51
N THR A 399 -66.41 31.71 82.83
CA THR A 399 -65.32 31.89 83.80
C THR A 399 -64.28 30.76 83.83
N PRO A 400 -63.00 31.03 84.21
CA PRO A 400 -61.87 30.11 84.00
C PRO A 400 -61.73 29.02 85.07
N ASP A 401 -61.44 27.81 84.59
CA ASP A 401 -60.68 26.78 85.31
C ASP A 401 -59.21 27.19 85.42
N GLN A 402 -58.50 26.73 86.45
CA GLN A 402 -57.18 27.21 86.89
C GLN A 402 -56.05 26.18 86.74
N ASN A 403 -56.31 24.98 86.19
CA ASN A 403 -55.31 23.93 86.10
C ASN A 403 -54.78 23.77 84.66
N PRO A 404 -53.49 24.05 84.40
CA PRO A 404 -52.90 23.88 83.07
C PRO A 404 -52.83 22.39 82.66
N PRO A 405 -52.81 22.09 81.34
CA PRO A 405 -52.70 20.71 80.85
C PRO A 405 -51.43 20.01 81.35
N THR A 406 -51.56 18.77 81.85
CA THR A 406 -50.42 17.95 82.34
C THR A 406 -50.52 16.49 81.89
N GLY A 407 -49.37 15.80 81.77
CA GLY A 407 -49.32 14.35 81.51
C GLY A 407 -49.27 13.90 80.05
N TYR A 408 -49.20 14.84 79.09
CA TYR A 408 -49.06 14.54 77.66
C TYR A 408 -47.60 14.35 77.24
N SER A 409 -47.38 13.63 76.14
CA SER A 409 -46.09 13.51 75.45
C SER A 409 -46.26 13.52 73.94
N VAL A 410 -45.15 13.68 73.21
CA VAL A 410 -45.11 13.62 71.75
C VAL A 410 -43.98 12.72 71.28
N MET A 411 -44.16 12.05 70.15
CA MET A 411 -43.14 11.29 69.45
C MET A 411 -43.14 11.68 67.98
N ILE A 412 -41.97 11.95 67.41
CA ILE A 412 -41.82 12.10 65.96
C ILE A 412 -41.93 10.70 65.33
N ASP A 413 -42.76 10.56 64.30
CA ASP A 413 -43.11 9.25 63.76
C ASP A 413 -42.03 8.69 62.82
N GLN A 414 -41.18 9.56 62.26
CA GLN A 414 -40.06 9.17 61.40
C GLN A 414 -38.81 8.86 62.23
N SER A 415 -38.10 7.80 61.86
CA SER A 415 -36.79 7.45 62.45
C SER A 415 -35.67 8.39 62.00
N GLU A 416 -35.74 8.91 60.77
CA GLU A 416 -34.83 9.90 60.20
C GLU A 416 -35.56 10.75 59.15
N ILE A 417 -35.13 12.00 58.97
CA ILE A 417 -35.60 12.91 57.93
C ILE A 417 -34.62 12.89 56.74
N ILE A 418 -35.13 12.41 55.61
CA ILE A 418 -34.43 12.19 54.34
C ILE A 418 -35.19 12.90 53.20
N PRO A 419 -34.63 13.02 51.99
CA PRO A 419 -35.27 13.76 50.89
C PRO A 419 -36.71 13.34 50.59
N ASN A 420 -37.03 12.04 50.77
CA ASN A 420 -38.36 11.49 50.48
C ASN A 420 -39.45 11.85 51.51
N ASN A 421 -39.09 12.28 52.73
CA ASN A 421 -40.06 12.55 53.79
C ASN A 421 -39.93 13.96 54.42
N MET A 422 -38.98 14.79 53.96
CA MET A 422 -38.73 16.12 54.54
C MET A 422 -39.92 17.10 54.43
N THR A 423 -40.86 16.89 53.52
CA THR A 423 -42.10 17.68 53.41
C THR A 423 -43.30 17.05 54.13
N ALA A 424 -43.08 15.93 54.81
CA ALA A 424 -44.13 15.08 55.36
C ALA A 424 -43.81 14.62 56.79
N LEU A 425 -43.01 15.39 57.54
CA LEU A 425 -42.74 15.10 58.94
C LEU A 425 -44.07 15.06 59.71
N SER A 426 -44.18 14.09 60.62
CA SER A 426 -45.33 13.95 61.50
C SER A 426 -44.92 13.62 62.92
N PHE A 427 -45.78 13.98 63.87
CA PHE A 427 -45.64 13.57 65.25
C PHE A 427 -46.99 13.24 65.87
N THR A 428 -46.98 12.28 66.79
CA THR A 428 -48.17 11.76 67.44
C THR A 428 -48.18 12.14 68.93
N PHE A 429 -49.33 12.62 69.40
CA PHE A 429 -49.56 12.88 70.81
C PHE A 429 -49.87 11.60 71.58
N SER A 430 -49.52 11.58 72.87
CA SER A 430 -50.01 10.60 73.83
C SER A 430 -50.53 11.32 75.06
N GLY A 431 -51.80 11.07 75.42
CA GLY A 431 -52.42 11.67 76.60
C GLY A 431 -52.72 13.16 76.48
N ALA A 432 -52.92 13.68 75.27
CA ALA A 432 -53.27 15.09 75.06
C ALA A 432 -54.68 15.41 75.56
N GLU A 433 -54.86 16.62 76.09
CA GLU A 433 -56.15 17.09 76.60
C GLU A 433 -57.06 17.54 75.46
N ILE A 434 -58.20 16.87 75.31
CA ILE A 434 -59.18 17.15 74.23
C ILE A 434 -59.77 18.55 74.40
N GLY A 435 -59.74 19.34 73.33
CA GLY A 435 -60.18 20.73 73.30
C GLY A 435 -59.09 21.75 73.62
N ALA A 436 -57.90 21.31 74.07
CA ALA A 436 -56.76 22.20 74.28
C ALA A 436 -56.14 22.65 72.95
N LEU A 437 -55.55 23.85 72.94
CA LEU A 437 -54.79 24.39 71.82
C LEU A 437 -53.34 23.90 71.91
N TYR A 438 -52.86 23.14 70.93
CA TYR A 438 -51.43 22.83 70.83
C TYR A 438 -50.67 23.93 70.11
N ASN A 439 -49.42 24.14 70.52
CA ASN A 439 -48.43 24.92 69.80
C ASN A 439 -47.16 24.07 69.69
N TYR A 440 -46.57 24.00 68.50
CA TYR A 440 -45.30 23.34 68.29
C TYR A 440 -44.28 24.27 67.63
N THR A 441 -43.01 24.00 67.91
CA THR A 441 -41.84 24.59 67.26
C THR A 441 -40.88 23.45 66.89
N ILE A 442 -40.47 23.37 65.63
CA ILE A 442 -39.40 22.49 65.17
C ILE A 442 -38.23 23.36 64.75
N PHE A 443 -37.05 23.07 65.29
CA PHE A 443 -35.85 23.87 65.04
C PHE A 443 -34.60 22.98 65.00
N ASP A 444 -33.54 23.51 64.38
CA ASP A 444 -32.17 23.00 64.45
C ASP A 444 -31.28 23.98 65.24
N ASP A 445 -29.99 23.68 65.41
CA ASP A 445 -29.07 24.52 66.21
C ASP A 445 -28.74 25.90 65.58
N SER A 446 -29.20 26.19 64.37
CA SER A 446 -28.76 27.36 63.57
C SER A 446 -29.77 27.91 62.53
N GLY A 447 -30.93 27.29 62.34
CA GLY A 447 -31.95 27.60 61.33
C GLY A 447 -33.15 28.39 61.85
N ALA A 448 -34.09 28.72 60.95
CA ALA A 448 -35.34 29.41 61.29
C ALA A 448 -36.43 28.43 61.73
N ASP A 449 -36.96 28.61 62.93
CA ASP A 449 -38.02 27.77 63.50
C ASP A 449 -39.24 27.56 62.58
N ILE A 450 -39.72 26.32 62.51
CA ILE A 450 -41.02 25.98 61.93
C ILE A 450 -42.03 25.92 63.07
N LYS A 451 -43.09 26.74 62.99
CA LYS A 451 -44.11 26.85 64.02
C LYS A 451 -45.48 26.47 63.48
N GLY A 452 -46.28 25.83 64.31
CA GLY A 452 -47.68 25.57 64.01
C GLY A 452 -48.50 25.44 65.28
N SER A 453 -49.81 25.52 65.11
CA SER A 453 -50.77 25.44 66.20
C SER A 453 -52.09 24.88 65.70
N GLY A 454 -52.88 24.30 66.60
CA GLY A 454 -54.21 23.80 66.30
C GLY A 454 -54.91 23.31 67.56
N THR A 455 -56.04 22.65 67.40
CA THR A 455 -56.83 22.11 68.50
C THR A 455 -56.68 20.60 68.58
N ILE A 456 -56.60 20.05 69.80
CA ILE A 456 -56.64 18.61 70.05
C ILE A 456 -58.09 18.13 69.97
N GLU A 457 -58.40 17.29 69.00
CA GLU A 457 -59.69 16.61 68.83
C GLU A 457 -59.72 15.27 69.57
N THR A 458 -58.58 14.55 69.62
CA THR A 458 -58.43 13.29 70.36
C THR A 458 -57.10 13.22 71.11
N ALA A 459 -57.05 12.45 72.20
CA ALA A 459 -55.84 12.32 73.03
C ALA A 459 -54.64 11.65 72.34
N LEU A 460 -54.82 11.15 71.11
CA LEU A 460 -53.81 10.48 70.27
C LEU A 460 -53.63 11.16 68.92
N ASP A 461 -54.02 12.44 68.82
CA ASP A 461 -53.95 13.16 67.55
C ASP A 461 -52.55 13.10 66.94
N GLN A 462 -52.53 12.97 65.62
CA GLN A 462 -51.32 12.98 64.82
C GLN A 462 -51.30 14.25 63.97
N ILE A 463 -50.22 15.00 64.07
CA ILE A 463 -49.99 16.17 63.22
C ILE A 463 -49.10 15.73 62.07
N THR A 464 -49.57 15.94 60.84
CA THR A 464 -48.91 15.43 59.62
C THR A 464 -48.63 16.56 58.62
N GLY A 465 -47.77 16.28 57.63
CA GLY A 465 -47.52 17.21 56.52
C GLY A 465 -46.64 18.41 56.89
N ILE A 466 -45.79 18.28 57.90
CA ILE A 466 -44.91 19.35 58.34
C ILE A 466 -43.69 19.38 57.42
N ASP A 467 -43.48 20.52 56.75
CA ASP A 467 -42.36 20.71 55.83
C ASP A 467 -41.13 21.26 56.55
N VAL A 468 -40.16 20.38 56.79
CA VAL A 468 -38.86 20.68 57.41
C VAL A 468 -37.72 20.83 56.41
N SER A 469 -38.03 20.93 55.10
CA SER A 469 -37.01 21.11 54.06
C SER A 469 -36.12 22.34 54.28
N GLY A 470 -36.67 23.40 54.89
CA GLY A 470 -35.96 24.66 55.18
C GLY A 470 -35.03 24.66 56.40
N LEU A 471 -35.03 23.61 57.22
CA LEU A 471 -34.08 23.45 58.35
C LEU A 471 -32.75 22.85 57.86
N ASN A 472 -31.68 23.02 58.61
CA ASN A 472 -30.37 22.45 58.26
C ASN A 472 -30.30 20.95 58.58
N ASP A 473 -29.34 20.25 57.97
CA ASP A 473 -28.98 18.89 58.36
C ASP A 473 -28.43 18.87 59.80
N GLY A 474 -28.68 17.77 60.52
CA GLY A 474 -28.35 17.63 61.93
C GLY A 474 -29.54 17.15 62.77
N THR A 475 -29.49 17.37 64.08
CA THR A 475 -30.60 17.00 64.97
C THR A 475 -31.69 18.08 64.94
N LEU A 476 -32.88 17.70 64.50
CA LEU A 476 -34.08 18.52 64.65
C LEU A 476 -34.71 18.25 66.01
N THR A 477 -35.09 19.32 66.70
CA THR A 477 -35.81 19.26 67.97
C THR A 477 -37.23 19.78 67.77
N LEU A 478 -38.21 18.93 68.05
CA LEU A 478 -39.62 19.28 68.20
C LEU A 478 -39.88 19.66 69.66
N GLU A 479 -40.45 20.84 69.89
CA GLU A 479 -40.95 21.30 71.18
C GLU A 479 -42.46 21.57 71.06
N VAL A 480 -43.26 21.01 71.96
CA VAL A 480 -44.73 21.13 71.95
C VAL A 480 -45.23 21.50 73.33
N TYR A 481 -46.23 22.38 73.40
CA TYR A 481 -47.02 22.60 74.61
C TYR A 481 -48.49 22.78 74.29
N LEU A 482 -49.36 22.34 75.20
CA LEU A 482 -50.81 22.53 75.15
C LEU A 482 -51.21 23.74 75.98
N THR A 483 -52.23 24.47 75.55
CA THR A 483 -52.88 25.56 76.29
C THR A 483 -54.34 25.16 76.48
N ASP A 484 -54.82 25.13 77.72
CA ASP A 484 -56.22 24.79 77.98
C ASP A 484 -57.17 25.86 77.38
N ILE A 485 -58.48 25.57 77.43
CA ILE A 485 -59.54 26.47 76.95
C ILE A 485 -59.56 27.79 77.76
N ALA A 486 -58.96 27.81 78.96
CA ALA A 486 -58.84 28.97 79.83
C ALA A 486 -57.58 29.82 79.55
N GLY A 487 -56.69 29.39 78.65
CA GLY A 487 -55.47 30.09 78.26
C GLY A 487 -54.22 29.76 79.09
N ASN A 488 -54.25 28.76 79.96
CA ASN A 488 -53.09 28.38 80.77
C ASN A 488 -52.18 27.41 79.98
N PRO A 489 -50.90 27.75 79.76
CA PRO A 489 -49.97 26.86 79.05
C PRO A 489 -49.45 25.74 79.98
N GLY A 490 -49.52 24.51 79.49
CA GLY A 490 -48.86 23.34 80.09
C GLY A 490 -47.35 23.33 79.85
N ASN A 491 -46.66 22.39 80.49
CA ASN A 491 -45.21 22.22 80.35
C ASN A 491 -44.82 21.79 78.94
N LYS A 492 -43.77 22.39 78.38
CA LYS A 492 -43.19 21.97 77.10
C LYS A 492 -42.66 20.54 77.16
N VAL A 493 -42.98 19.75 76.13
CA VAL A 493 -42.44 18.42 75.89
C VAL A 493 -41.63 18.43 74.60
N THR A 494 -40.60 17.59 74.52
CA THR A 494 -39.68 17.59 73.38
C THR A 494 -39.47 16.20 72.79
N ALA A 495 -39.24 16.14 71.49
CA ALA A 495 -38.78 14.96 70.76
C ALA A 495 -37.70 15.38 69.75
N THR A 496 -36.81 14.45 69.36
CA THR A 496 -35.72 14.74 68.43
C THR A 496 -35.64 13.72 67.30
N VAL A 497 -35.25 14.15 66.11
CA VAL A 497 -34.99 13.30 64.94
C VAL A 497 -33.77 13.82 64.19
N ARG A 498 -32.97 12.94 63.56
CA ARG A 498 -31.87 13.38 62.69
C ARG A 498 -32.41 13.74 61.30
N LYS A 499 -31.86 14.77 60.68
CA LYS A 499 -32.04 15.12 59.27
C LYS A 499 -30.71 14.97 58.53
N ASN A 500 -30.74 14.24 57.42
CA ASN A 500 -29.62 14.11 56.48
C ASN A 500 -30.17 14.03 55.05
N VAL A 501 -30.07 15.13 54.30
CA VAL A 501 -30.54 15.18 52.90
C VAL A 501 -29.41 15.31 51.88
N ASN A 502 -28.16 15.34 52.34
CA ASN A 502 -27.00 15.50 51.46
C ASN A 502 -26.55 14.14 50.91
N PRO A 503 -26.57 13.93 49.58
CA PRO A 503 -26.02 12.71 48.99
C PRO A 503 -24.48 12.71 49.01
N PRO A 504 -23.85 11.53 48.89
CA PRO A 504 -22.41 11.42 48.63
C PRO A 504 -21.98 12.33 47.47
N CYS A 505 -20.92 13.10 47.66
CA CYS A 505 -20.41 14.03 46.65
C CYS A 505 -18.88 14.13 46.71
N GLY A 506 -18.26 14.61 45.62
CA GLY A 506 -16.80 14.80 45.55
C GLY A 506 -15.97 13.53 45.31
N TYR A 507 -16.62 12.39 45.04
CA TYR A 507 -15.95 11.16 44.61
C TYR A 507 -15.79 11.09 43.09
N ASP A 508 -14.76 10.37 42.64
CA ASP A 508 -14.52 9.99 41.25
C ASP A 508 -14.09 8.51 41.20
N VAL A 509 -14.05 7.91 40.02
CA VAL A 509 -13.48 6.57 39.79
C VAL A 509 -12.52 6.62 38.61
N ASN A 510 -11.41 5.88 38.64
CA ASN A 510 -10.53 5.74 37.48
C ASN A 510 -10.45 4.28 37.06
N ILE A 511 -10.65 4.00 35.78
CA ILE A 511 -10.36 2.67 35.21
C ILE A 511 -8.84 2.53 35.17
N ASN A 512 -8.33 1.39 35.64
CA ASN A 512 -6.89 1.19 35.80
C ASN A 512 -6.20 0.70 34.51
N GLN A 513 -6.99 0.23 33.54
CA GLN A 513 -6.53 -0.19 32.22
C GLN A 513 -6.74 0.91 31.18
N SER A 514 -5.74 1.10 30.30
CA SER A 514 -5.88 1.99 29.14
C SER A 514 -6.67 1.37 28.00
N TYR A 515 -6.57 0.05 27.83
CA TYR A 515 -7.31 -0.77 26.86
C TYR A 515 -7.72 -2.10 27.52
N ILE A 516 -8.86 -2.63 27.08
CA ILE A 516 -9.28 -4.00 27.39
C ILE A 516 -8.96 -4.87 26.19
N ASN A 517 -8.12 -5.87 26.42
CA ASN A 517 -7.60 -6.73 25.37
C ASN A 517 -7.82 -8.21 25.73
N ASN A 518 -7.40 -9.12 24.85
CA ASN A 518 -7.67 -10.54 25.05
C ASN A 518 -7.08 -11.07 26.37
N ASP A 519 -5.94 -10.52 26.82
CA ASP A 519 -5.23 -10.94 28.03
C ASP A 519 -5.86 -10.44 29.32
N ASN A 520 -6.51 -9.27 29.29
CA ASN A 520 -6.96 -8.57 30.50
C ASN A 520 -8.49 -8.44 30.64
N GLN A 521 -9.27 -8.93 29.68
CA GLN A 521 -10.74 -8.84 29.68
C GLN A 521 -11.42 -9.47 30.91
N ASN A 522 -10.75 -10.38 31.63
CA ASN A 522 -11.26 -10.95 32.89
C ASN A 522 -10.70 -10.28 34.16
N GLN A 523 -9.89 -9.22 34.01
CA GLN A 523 -9.21 -8.50 35.09
C GLN A 523 -9.49 -6.99 35.09
N LEU A 524 -10.58 -6.52 34.46
CA LEU A 524 -10.93 -5.10 34.51
C LEU A 524 -11.00 -4.63 35.98
N SER A 525 -10.45 -3.44 36.24
CA SER A 525 -10.48 -2.85 37.57
C SER A 525 -10.64 -1.34 37.53
N PHE A 526 -11.24 -0.78 38.58
CA PHE A 526 -11.33 0.66 38.77
C PHE A 526 -11.11 1.03 40.23
N THR A 527 -10.57 2.22 40.45
CA THR A 527 -10.19 2.73 41.77
C THR A 527 -10.97 3.99 42.11
N PHE A 528 -11.60 4.01 43.27
CA PHE A 528 -12.27 5.19 43.79
C PHE A 528 -11.26 6.27 44.19
N ALA A 529 -11.67 7.53 44.11
CA ALA A 529 -11.00 8.67 44.71
C ALA A 529 -12.05 9.50 45.45
N GLY A 530 -11.81 9.86 46.72
CA GLY A 530 -12.72 10.72 47.50
C GLY A 530 -14.04 10.07 47.94
N ALA A 531 -14.21 8.76 47.77
CA ALA A 531 -15.36 8.02 48.29
C ALA A 531 -15.33 7.92 49.82
N GLU A 532 -16.47 8.13 50.47
CA GLU A 532 -16.60 8.03 51.92
C GLU A 532 -16.72 6.57 52.38
N ILE A 533 -16.11 6.24 53.53
CA ILE A 533 -16.19 4.89 54.10
C ILE A 533 -17.61 4.64 54.62
N ASN A 534 -18.12 3.43 54.36
CA ASN A 534 -19.47 2.92 54.65
C ASN A 534 -20.56 3.28 53.62
N ASP A 535 -20.25 4.08 52.60
CA ASP A 535 -21.14 4.21 51.44
C ASP A 535 -21.21 2.89 50.68
N ILE A 536 -22.33 2.63 50.02
CA ILE A 536 -22.51 1.49 49.12
C ILE A 536 -22.32 1.98 47.69
N TYR A 537 -21.36 1.43 46.97
CA TYR A 537 -21.25 1.69 45.53
C TYR A 537 -22.19 0.78 44.74
N TYR A 538 -22.63 1.31 43.61
CA TYR A 538 -23.30 0.59 42.54
C TYR A 538 -22.58 0.93 41.24
N CYS A 539 -22.24 -0.09 40.46
CA CYS A 539 -21.61 0.08 39.15
C CYS A 539 -22.33 -0.73 38.07
N SER A 540 -22.26 -0.24 36.84
CA SER A 540 -22.67 -0.92 35.63
C SER A 540 -21.64 -0.70 34.53
N ILE A 541 -21.29 -1.73 33.77
CA ILE A 541 -20.42 -1.66 32.60
C ILE A 541 -21.18 -2.20 31.38
N ASP A 542 -21.22 -1.42 30.32
CA ASP A 542 -22.06 -1.64 29.15
C ASP A 542 -21.28 -1.31 27.86
N ASP A 543 -21.51 -2.04 26.77
CA ASP A 543 -20.88 -1.83 25.45
C ASP A 543 -21.73 -0.95 24.51
N LYS A 544 -22.86 -0.43 25.01
CA LYS A 544 -23.85 0.41 24.30
C LYS A 544 -24.65 -0.33 23.23
N ASN A 545 -24.37 -1.60 23.00
CA ASN A 545 -25.20 -2.46 22.17
C ASN A 545 -26.26 -3.07 23.08
N ASP A 546 -27.53 -2.65 22.96
CA ASP A 546 -28.67 -3.19 23.74
C ASP A 546 -28.88 -4.72 23.60
N SER A 547 -28.01 -5.40 22.85
CA SER A 547 -27.94 -6.84 22.60
C SER A 547 -27.29 -7.63 23.76
N THR A 548 -26.33 -7.05 24.49
CA THR A 548 -25.62 -7.73 25.58
C THR A 548 -26.03 -7.14 26.94
N PRO A 549 -26.31 -7.97 27.96
CA PRO A 549 -26.63 -7.45 29.29
C PRO A 549 -25.41 -6.77 29.92
N SER A 550 -25.61 -5.59 30.50
CA SER A 550 -24.58 -4.91 31.27
C SER A 550 -24.14 -5.71 32.49
N ILE A 551 -22.85 -5.59 32.81
CA ILE A 551 -22.25 -6.17 34.00
C ILE A 551 -22.46 -5.22 35.15
N THR A 552 -23.21 -5.66 36.16
CA THR A 552 -23.53 -4.85 37.34
C THR A 552 -22.81 -5.36 38.58
N GLY A 553 -22.47 -4.44 39.49
CA GLY A 553 -21.82 -4.77 40.75
C GLY A 553 -22.20 -3.78 41.85
N SER A 554 -22.14 -4.21 43.10
CA SER A 554 -22.36 -3.35 44.25
C SER A 554 -21.61 -3.86 45.47
N GLY A 555 -21.20 -2.95 46.37
CA GLY A 555 -20.54 -3.32 47.60
C GLY A 555 -20.22 -2.13 48.50
N PRO A 556 -19.79 -2.36 49.75
CA PRO A 556 -19.42 -1.28 50.64
C PRO A 556 -18.02 -0.70 50.30
N ILE A 557 -17.87 0.61 50.49
CA ILE A 557 -16.57 1.27 50.59
C ILE A 557 -16.01 1.03 52.01
N THR A 558 -14.95 0.25 52.10
CA THR A 558 -14.33 -0.20 53.36
C THR A 558 -13.02 0.51 53.67
N VAL A 559 -12.36 1.06 52.65
CA VAL A 559 -11.10 1.80 52.77
C VAL A 559 -11.09 2.99 51.81
N LEU A 560 -10.31 4.02 52.14
CA LEU A 560 -10.08 5.15 51.22
C LEU A 560 -9.41 4.66 49.95
N ASN A 561 -9.85 5.19 48.82
CA ASN A 561 -9.38 4.83 47.47
C ASN A 561 -9.45 3.33 47.17
N GLN A 562 -10.55 2.68 47.58
CA GLN A 562 -10.78 1.27 47.32
C GLN A 562 -10.71 0.95 45.81
N THR A 563 -10.03 -0.15 45.48
CA THR A 563 -10.00 -0.70 44.13
C THR A 563 -10.98 -1.86 44.03
N ILE A 564 -11.81 -1.86 42.99
CA ILE A 564 -12.64 -2.99 42.59
C ILE A 564 -11.93 -3.67 41.43
N SER A 565 -11.62 -4.96 41.57
CA SER A 565 -10.78 -5.71 40.63
C SER A 565 -11.41 -7.04 40.24
N GLY A 566 -10.93 -7.63 39.13
CA GLY A 566 -11.38 -8.95 38.68
C GLY A 566 -12.77 -8.92 38.05
N ILE A 567 -13.12 -7.78 37.43
CA ILE A 567 -14.38 -7.65 36.71
C ILE A 567 -14.18 -8.31 35.34
N ASP A 568 -15.02 -9.29 35.05
CA ASP A 568 -14.99 -10.02 33.79
C ASP A 568 -15.92 -9.39 32.77
N VAL A 569 -15.34 -8.76 31.75
CA VAL A 569 -16.04 -8.11 30.63
C VAL A 569 -15.94 -8.89 29.32
N SER A 570 -15.53 -10.16 29.38
CA SER A 570 -15.39 -11.00 28.18
C SER A 570 -16.69 -11.22 27.41
N SER A 571 -17.84 -11.09 28.08
CA SER A 571 -19.16 -11.24 27.45
C SER A 571 -19.66 -10.00 26.70
N LEU A 572 -19.00 -8.85 26.88
CA LEU A 572 -19.35 -7.61 26.20
C LEU A 572 -18.67 -7.53 24.84
N ASP A 573 -19.29 -6.85 23.88
CA ASP A 573 -18.76 -6.69 22.53
C ASP A 573 -17.50 -5.81 22.52
N ASP A 574 -16.72 -5.92 21.44
CA ASP A 574 -15.62 -4.99 21.18
C ASP A 574 -16.16 -3.59 20.84
N GLY A 575 -15.42 -2.56 21.24
CA GLY A 575 -15.84 -1.17 21.11
C GLY A 575 -15.61 -0.37 22.40
N LEU A 576 -16.41 0.68 22.60
CA LEU A 576 -16.27 1.56 23.75
C LEU A 576 -17.12 1.05 24.91
N LEU A 577 -16.48 0.55 25.97
CA LEU A 577 -17.16 0.19 27.21
C LEU A 577 -17.40 1.44 28.07
N ILE A 578 -18.56 1.51 28.70
CA ILE A 578 -19.01 2.61 29.56
C ILE A 578 -19.20 2.10 30.98
N LEU A 579 -18.34 2.53 31.90
CA LEU A 579 -18.49 2.31 33.33
C LEU A 579 -19.32 3.45 33.94
N THR A 580 -20.47 3.14 34.52
CA THR A 580 -21.29 4.05 35.32
C THR A 580 -21.20 3.64 36.79
N VAL A 581 -20.86 4.58 37.68
CA VAL A 581 -20.76 4.34 39.14
C VAL A 581 -21.50 5.41 39.92
N TYR A 582 -22.23 5.03 40.96
CA TYR A 582 -22.73 5.96 41.97
C TYR A 582 -22.61 5.38 43.38
N LEU A 583 -22.60 6.25 44.38
CA LEU A 583 -22.58 5.87 45.80
C LEU A 583 -23.94 6.15 46.44
N VAL A 584 -24.27 5.38 47.47
CA VAL A 584 -25.45 5.57 48.33
C VAL A 584 -24.98 5.61 49.79
N ASP A 585 -25.32 6.67 50.52
CA ASP A 585 -24.96 6.80 51.94
C ASP A 585 -25.81 5.90 52.84
N SER A 586 -25.49 5.89 54.15
CA SER A 586 -26.25 5.12 55.15
C SER A 586 -27.71 5.58 55.33
N SER A 587 -28.05 6.79 54.90
CA SER A 587 -29.40 7.37 54.95
C SER A 587 -30.19 7.11 53.64
N GLY A 588 -29.59 6.44 52.66
CA GLY A 588 -30.21 6.09 51.37
C GLY A 588 -30.13 7.19 50.31
N ASN A 589 -29.32 8.24 50.53
CA ASN A 589 -29.15 9.32 49.57
C ASN A 589 -28.18 8.88 48.46
N GLN A 590 -28.60 9.01 47.19
CA GLN A 590 -27.79 8.63 46.03
C GLN A 590 -26.94 9.80 45.53
N GLY A 591 -25.64 9.58 45.39
CA GLY A 591 -24.70 10.50 44.75
C GLY A 591 -24.85 10.56 43.23
N SER A 592 -24.18 11.53 42.60
CA SER A 592 -24.22 11.68 41.14
C SER A 592 -23.53 10.51 40.41
N ASN A 593 -24.03 10.13 39.24
CA ASN A 593 -23.36 9.13 38.41
C ASN A 593 -22.01 9.66 37.92
N ILE A 594 -20.95 8.88 38.13
CA ILE A 594 -19.65 9.03 37.49
C ILE A 594 -19.62 8.10 36.29
N ILE A 595 -19.26 8.65 35.13
CA ILE A 595 -19.16 7.91 33.88
C ILE A 595 -17.71 7.95 33.41
N LYS A 596 -17.12 6.77 33.19
CA LYS A 596 -15.81 6.60 32.56
C LYS A 596 -15.92 5.63 31.39
N THR A 597 -15.00 5.72 30.45
CA THR A 597 -14.98 4.86 29.28
C THR A 597 -13.61 4.22 29.09
N VAL A 598 -13.60 3.03 28.48
CA VAL A 598 -12.38 2.32 28.07
C VAL A 598 -12.69 1.55 26.78
N LYS A 599 -11.74 1.50 25.84
CA LYS A 599 -11.92 0.71 24.62
C LYS A 599 -11.62 -0.77 24.91
N LYS A 600 -12.47 -1.65 24.41
CA LYS A 600 -12.27 -3.10 24.34
C LYS A 600 -12.02 -3.51 22.90
N ASP A 601 -10.95 -4.26 22.70
CA ASP A 601 -10.57 -4.82 21.40
C ASP A 601 -9.79 -6.11 21.65
N ILE A 602 -10.35 -7.26 21.26
CA ILE A 602 -9.70 -8.56 21.42
C ILE A 602 -9.23 -9.13 20.08
N MET A 603 -9.38 -8.37 18.99
CA MET A 603 -9.01 -8.84 17.67
C MET A 603 -7.49 -8.78 17.50
N ILE A 604 -6.86 -9.94 17.31
CA ILE A 604 -5.44 -9.99 17.01
C ILE A 604 -5.18 -9.58 15.54
N PRO A 605 -4.05 -8.91 15.24
CA PRO A 605 -3.58 -8.75 13.87
C PRO A 605 -3.47 -10.11 13.16
N ASN A 606 -4.12 -10.24 12.01
CA ASN A 606 -4.16 -11.49 11.25
C ASN A 606 -4.03 -11.26 9.74
N GLY A 607 -3.71 -12.34 9.01
CA GLY A 607 -3.66 -12.32 7.55
C GLY A 607 -2.39 -11.74 6.92
N TYR A 608 -1.46 -11.20 7.70
CA TYR A 608 -0.19 -10.70 7.19
C TYR A 608 0.80 -11.83 6.90
N ASP A 609 1.66 -11.65 5.89
CA ASP A 609 2.83 -12.49 5.62
C ASP A 609 4.08 -11.59 5.46
N ILE A 610 5.25 -12.22 5.36
CA ILE A 610 6.52 -11.54 5.09
C ILE A 610 7.29 -12.27 4.01
N ASN A 611 8.05 -11.55 3.18
CA ASN A 611 8.91 -12.14 2.17
C ASN A 611 10.34 -11.64 2.37
N ILE A 612 11.30 -12.55 2.49
CA ILE A 612 12.73 -12.19 2.48
C ILE A 612 13.09 -11.82 1.04
N ASN A 613 13.70 -10.65 0.84
CA ASN A 613 13.93 -10.11 -0.49
C ASN A 613 15.13 -10.74 -1.21
N GLN A 614 16.04 -11.38 -0.45
CA GLN A 614 17.20 -12.07 -0.98
C GLN A 614 16.93 -13.57 -1.16
N ASN A 615 17.59 -14.18 -2.15
CA ASN A 615 17.57 -15.63 -2.34
C ASN A 615 18.47 -16.35 -1.33
N ASN A 616 19.62 -15.75 -1.00
CA ASN A 616 20.60 -16.26 -0.05
C ASN A 616 21.37 -15.10 0.63
N ILE A 617 22.03 -15.38 1.76
CA ILE A 617 22.98 -14.48 2.41
C ILE A 617 24.41 -14.99 2.20
N ASN A 618 25.21 -14.22 1.46
CA ASN A 618 26.59 -14.56 1.10
C ASN A 618 27.58 -13.57 1.76
N ALA A 619 28.45 -12.90 1.00
CA ALA A 619 29.26 -11.79 1.48
C ALA A 619 28.44 -10.54 1.89
N ASN A 620 27.19 -10.41 1.42
CA ASN A 620 26.29 -9.28 1.65
C ASN A 620 25.59 -9.27 3.03
N GLN A 621 26.26 -9.70 4.09
CA GLN A 621 25.66 -9.95 5.41
C GLN A 621 25.07 -8.72 6.12
N LYS A 622 25.21 -7.52 5.55
CA LYS A 622 24.73 -6.24 6.11
C LYS A 622 23.51 -5.66 5.40
N GLU A 623 23.00 -6.37 4.40
CA GLU A 623 21.96 -5.90 3.50
C GLU A 623 20.82 -6.93 3.40
N MET A 624 20.51 -7.61 4.51
CA MET A 624 19.32 -8.46 4.56
C MET A 624 18.08 -7.58 4.70
N ASP A 625 17.05 -7.87 3.89
CA ASP A 625 15.81 -7.11 3.84
C ASP A 625 14.62 -8.07 3.83
N PHE A 626 13.49 -7.63 4.36
CA PHE A 626 12.23 -8.33 4.17
C PHE A 626 11.09 -7.34 3.95
N THR A 627 10.05 -7.79 3.26
CA THR A 627 8.88 -6.98 2.90
C THR A 627 7.63 -7.61 3.49
N PHE A 628 6.76 -6.79 4.07
CA PHE A 628 5.44 -7.23 4.50
C PHE A 628 4.52 -7.46 3.30
N ASP A 629 3.59 -8.39 3.45
CA ASP A 629 2.47 -8.59 2.53
C ASP A 629 1.17 -8.47 3.34
N THR A 630 0.33 -7.50 2.96
CA THR A 630 -0.95 -7.18 3.64
C THR A 630 -0.84 -6.93 5.15
N ALA A 631 0.20 -6.22 5.60
CA ALA A 631 0.32 -5.85 7.01
C ALA A 631 -0.72 -4.80 7.43
N GLU A 632 -1.23 -4.95 8.66
CA GLU A 632 -2.19 -4.02 9.22
C GLU A 632 -1.53 -2.70 9.61
N LEU A 633 -2.02 -1.59 9.03
CA LEU A 633 -1.47 -0.25 9.26
C LEU A 633 -1.61 0.19 10.72
N GLY A 634 -0.56 0.80 11.28
CA GLY A 634 -0.53 1.29 12.65
C GLY A 634 -0.07 0.24 13.68
N THR A 635 0.00 -1.04 13.32
CA THR A 635 0.55 -2.08 14.20
C THR A 635 2.05 -1.91 14.41
N ILE A 636 2.54 -2.39 15.55
CA ILE A 636 3.97 -2.48 15.86
C ILE A 636 4.46 -3.85 15.38
N TYR A 637 5.48 -3.89 14.52
CA TYR A 637 6.16 -5.13 14.22
C TYR A 637 7.33 -5.35 15.18
N ASN A 638 7.53 -6.60 15.57
CA ASN A 638 8.74 -7.09 16.22
C ASN A 638 9.29 -8.24 15.38
N TYR A 639 10.60 -8.28 15.16
CA TYR A 639 11.24 -9.39 14.47
C TYR A 639 12.45 -9.93 15.23
N ILE A 640 12.70 -11.23 15.04
CA ILE A 640 13.85 -11.96 15.54
C ILE A 640 14.43 -12.78 14.38
N ILE A 641 15.72 -12.61 14.10
CA ILE A 641 16.48 -13.46 13.18
C ILE A 641 17.46 -14.29 13.99
N SER A 642 17.36 -15.61 13.86
CA SER A 642 18.21 -16.58 14.54
C SER A 642 18.90 -17.49 13.53
N SER A 643 20.03 -18.10 13.89
CA SER A 643 20.73 -19.08 13.07
C SER A 643 20.85 -20.42 13.79
N ASN A 644 20.63 -21.52 13.08
CA ASN A 644 20.92 -22.86 13.60
C ASN A 644 22.43 -23.14 13.74
N GLY A 645 23.29 -22.34 13.11
CA GLY A 645 24.75 -22.35 13.31
C GLY A 645 25.22 -21.63 14.57
N GLY A 646 24.29 -20.98 15.31
CA GLY A 646 24.59 -20.16 16.48
C GLY A 646 24.90 -18.70 16.14
N GLY A 647 25.31 -17.93 17.15
CA GLY A 647 25.44 -16.48 17.11
C GLY A 647 24.38 -15.77 17.96
N GLU A 648 24.48 -14.45 18.09
CA GLU A 648 23.48 -13.63 18.81
C GLU A 648 22.32 -13.29 17.88
N ASN A 649 21.08 -13.45 18.36
CA ASN A 649 19.89 -13.14 17.59
C ASN A 649 19.85 -11.65 17.22
N VAL A 650 19.49 -11.36 15.98
CA VAL A 650 19.23 -9.99 15.52
C VAL A 650 17.77 -9.68 15.79
N ILE A 651 17.52 -8.65 16.59
CA ILE A 651 16.16 -8.22 16.95
C ILE A 651 15.91 -6.80 16.46
N GLY A 652 14.67 -6.53 16.06
CA GLY A 652 14.26 -5.18 15.71
C GLY A 652 12.75 -5.00 15.82
N SER A 653 12.34 -3.74 15.84
CA SER A 653 10.94 -3.37 15.92
C SER A 653 10.68 -2.03 15.24
N GLY A 654 9.40 -1.74 14.97
CA GLY A 654 8.97 -0.48 14.40
C GLY A 654 7.46 -0.48 14.16
N THR A 655 6.97 0.54 13.45
CA THR A 655 5.54 0.69 13.14
C THR A 655 5.29 0.43 11.67
N ILE A 656 4.19 -0.26 11.36
CA ILE A 656 3.68 -0.44 10.00
C ILE A 656 2.99 0.85 9.55
N THR A 657 3.56 1.47 8.52
CA THR A 657 3.07 2.71 7.90
C THR A 657 2.56 2.48 6.47
N LEU A 658 2.92 1.34 5.88
CA LEU A 658 2.44 0.83 4.59
C LEU A 658 2.19 -0.67 4.72
N ASP A 659 1.15 -1.19 4.08
CA ASP A 659 0.78 -2.61 4.09
C ASP A 659 1.86 -3.53 3.48
N SER A 660 2.66 -2.95 2.58
CA SER A 660 3.77 -3.54 1.83
C SER A 660 5.13 -2.98 2.26
N GLN A 661 5.24 -2.53 3.51
CA GLN A 661 6.46 -1.90 4.03
C GLN A 661 7.66 -2.84 3.93
N GLN A 662 8.78 -2.31 3.43
CA GLN A 662 10.05 -3.02 3.39
C GLN A 662 10.94 -2.57 4.54
N ILE A 663 11.53 -3.54 5.25
CA ILE A 663 12.57 -3.33 6.25
C ILE A 663 13.90 -3.65 5.59
N THR A 664 14.82 -2.68 5.61
CA THR A 664 16.09 -2.75 4.87
C THR A 664 17.31 -2.65 5.78
N GLY A 665 18.45 -3.17 5.29
CA GLY A 665 19.77 -2.97 5.90
C GLY A 665 19.96 -3.73 7.21
N ILE A 666 19.38 -4.91 7.35
CA ILE A 666 19.51 -5.73 8.55
C ILE A 666 20.88 -6.41 8.55
N ASP A 667 21.69 -6.09 9.56
CA ASP A 667 23.02 -6.67 9.75
C ASP A 667 22.94 -8.03 10.45
N VAL A 668 23.17 -9.10 9.68
CA VAL A 668 23.22 -10.49 10.15
C VAL A 668 24.65 -11.03 10.23
N SER A 669 25.66 -10.16 10.25
CA SER A 669 27.07 -10.59 10.30
C SER A 669 27.46 -11.28 11.61
N GLY A 670 26.75 -11.01 12.71
CA GLY A 670 26.93 -11.66 14.01
C GLY A 670 26.38 -13.09 14.11
N LEU A 671 25.60 -13.54 13.13
CA LEU A 671 25.06 -14.90 13.06
C LEU A 671 26.03 -15.84 12.30
N ASN A 672 26.18 -17.08 12.72
CA ASN A 672 27.02 -18.05 12.01
C ASN A 672 26.30 -18.63 10.78
N ASP A 673 27.09 -19.19 9.86
CA ASP A 673 26.59 -19.88 8.66
C ASP A 673 25.64 -21.02 9.01
N GLY A 674 24.62 -21.21 8.18
CA GLY A 674 23.50 -22.10 8.47
C GLY A 674 22.20 -21.62 7.84
N ILE A 675 21.07 -22.05 8.41
CA ILE A 675 19.74 -21.58 8.05
C ILE A 675 19.37 -20.47 9.03
N LEU A 676 19.14 -19.26 8.50
CA LEU A 676 18.57 -18.16 9.26
C LEU A 676 17.05 -18.31 9.28
N THR A 677 16.44 -18.10 10.45
CA THR A 677 14.99 -18.08 10.65
C THR A 677 14.59 -16.68 11.09
N LEU A 678 13.89 -15.95 10.21
CA LEU A 678 13.22 -14.69 10.51
C LEU A 678 11.83 -15.01 11.08
N THR A 679 11.55 -14.54 12.28
CA THR A 679 10.24 -14.59 12.93
C THR A 679 9.74 -13.16 13.11
N VAL A 680 8.51 -12.88 12.68
CA VAL A 680 7.88 -11.57 12.78
C VAL A 680 6.53 -11.70 13.49
N THR A 681 6.23 -10.75 14.36
CA THR A 681 4.98 -10.63 15.09
C THR A 681 4.47 -9.19 14.96
N LEU A 682 3.19 -9.01 14.61
CA LEU A 682 2.51 -7.71 14.68
C LEU A 682 1.72 -7.59 15.98
N THR A 683 1.72 -6.39 16.57
CA THR A 683 0.97 -6.05 17.77
C THR A 683 0.11 -4.82 17.49
N ASP A 684 -1.19 -4.87 17.78
CA ASP A 684 -2.10 -3.73 17.57
C ASP A 684 -1.97 -2.64 18.67
N GLU A 685 -2.83 -1.62 18.61
CA GLU A 685 -2.88 -0.54 19.60
C GLU A 685 -3.37 -1.01 20.99
N ALA A 686 -4.23 -2.05 21.03
CA ALA A 686 -4.73 -2.65 22.26
C ALA A 686 -3.71 -3.60 22.92
N GLY A 687 -2.58 -3.87 22.25
CA GLY A 687 -1.53 -4.76 22.69
C GLY A 687 -1.79 -6.24 22.38
N ASN A 688 -2.75 -6.56 21.51
CA ASN A 688 -2.97 -7.93 21.07
C ASN A 688 -1.88 -8.35 20.08
N GLU A 689 -1.21 -9.47 20.37
CA GLU A 689 -0.18 -10.04 19.49
C GLU A 689 -0.80 -10.97 18.43
N GLY A 690 -0.47 -10.70 17.17
CA GLY A 690 -0.79 -11.56 16.05
C GLY A 690 0.02 -12.86 16.04
N ILE A 691 -0.35 -13.78 15.15
CA ILE A 691 0.35 -15.06 15.01
C ILE A 691 1.73 -14.83 14.40
N ASN A 692 2.77 -15.45 14.97
CA ASN A 692 4.13 -15.37 14.43
C ASN A 692 4.21 -15.90 12.99
N VAL A 693 4.74 -15.07 12.09
CA VAL A 693 5.08 -15.47 10.73
C VAL A 693 6.57 -15.79 10.67
N THR A 694 6.93 -16.91 10.06
CA THR A 694 8.33 -17.34 9.97
C THR A 694 8.74 -17.62 8.52
N LYS A 695 9.93 -17.16 8.13
CA LYS A 695 10.58 -17.49 6.86
C LYS A 695 12.04 -17.85 7.11
N THR A 696 12.60 -18.66 6.22
CA THR A 696 13.99 -19.11 6.32
C THR A 696 14.79 -18.74 5.09
N ILE A 697 16.10 -18.51 5.28
CA ILE A 697 17.06 -18.25 4.20
C ILE A 697 18.40 -18.90 4.54
N LYS A 698 19.12 -19.41 3.54
CA LYS A 698 20.47 -19.98 3.76
C LYS A 698 21.50 -18.85 3.85
N LYS A 699 22.33 -18.90 4.90
CA LYS A 699 23.54 -18.10 5.04
C LYS A 699 24.75 -19.01 4.85
N ASP A 700 25.60 -18.68 3.89
CA ASP A 700 26.83 -19.39 3.59
C ASP A 700 27.87 -18.38 3.10
N THR A 701 28.98 -18.26 3.82
CA THR A 701 29.98 -17.22 3.57
C THR A 701 31.29 -17.79 3.04
N MET A 702 31.35 -19.12 2.89
CA MET A 702 32.51 -19.83 2.41
C MET A 702 32.57 -19.80 0.89
N LYS A 703 33.64 -19.21 0.36
CA LYS A 703 33.91 -19.24 -1.09
C LYS A 703 34.50 -20.59 -1.51
N PRO A 704 34.16 -21.10 -2.72
CA PRO A 704 34.87 -22.20 -3.34
C PRO A 704 36.38 -21.92 -3.45
N SER A 705 37.21 -22.93 -3.19
CA SER A 705 38.68 -22.81 -3.24
C SER A 705 39.35 -24.12 -3.65
N ASN A 706 40.63 -24.06 -4.05
CA ASN A 706 41.50 -25.20 -4.39
C ASN A 706 41.13 -25.98 -5.67
N TYR A 707 40.28 -25.44 -6.54
CA TYR A 707 40.14 -25.97 -7.90
C TYR A 707 41.34 -25.56 -8.75
N GLU A 708 41.67 -26.41 -9.70
CA GLU A 708 42.79 -26.24 -10.62
C GLU A 708 42.24 -26.25 -12.05
N ILE A 709 42.90 -25.54 -12.96
CA ILE A 709 42.56 -25.58 -14.38
C ILE A 709 43.77 -25.98 -15.20
N ASN A 710 43.53 -26.69 -16.30
CA ASN A 710 44.56 -27.07 -17.26
C ASN A 710 43.98 -27.01 -18.67
N ILE A 711 44.62 -26.25 -19.56
CA ILE A 711 44.32 -26.31 -21.00
C ILE A 711 44.85 -27.65 -21.52
N ASN A 712 44.06 -28.37 -22.32
CA ASN A 712 44.39 -29.75 -22.70
C ASN A 712 45.30 -29.81 -23.93
N GLU A 713 45.40 -28.73 -24.70
CA GLU A 713 46.27 -28.61 -25.87
C GLU A 713 47.60 -27.92 -25.51
N ASP A 714 48.71 -28.42 -26.08
CA ASP A 714 50.04 -27.80 -25.92
C ASP A 714 50.17 -26.50 -26.75
N TYR A 715 49.50 -26.44 -27.91
CA TYR A 715 49.42 -25.28 -28.81
C TYR A 715 48.04 -25.18 -29.46
N ILE A 716 47.58 -23.96 -29.75
CA ILE A 716 46.40 -23.71 -30.58
C ILE A 716 46.84 -23.37 -32.01
N ASN A 717 46.34 -24.12 -32.99
CA ASN A 717 46.70 -24.04 -34.40
C ASN A 717 45.47 -24.16 -35.31
N ASN A 718 45.68 -24.12 -36.63
CA ASN A 718 44.57 -24.20 -37.60
C ASN A 718 43.69 -25.46 -37.47
N SER A 719 44.24 -26.56 -36.93
CA SER A 719 43.52 -27.84 -36.80
C SER A 719 42.65 -27.94 -35.55
N ASN A 720 42.94 -27.18 -34.48
CA ASN A 720 42.25 -27.31 -33.19
C ASN A 720 41.60 -26.02 -32.66
N GLN A 721 41.80 -24.86 -33.29
CA GLN A 721 41.25 -23.58 -32.83
C GLN A 721 39.72 -23.52 -32.68
N THR A 722 38.96 -24.39 -33.35
CA THR A 722 37.49 -24.45 -33.21
C THR A 722 37.00 -25.51 -32.20
N ILE A 723 37.92 -26.26 -31.59
CA ILE A 723 37.62 -27.40 -30.72
C ILE A 723 38.48 -27.43 -29.44
N MET A 724 39.05 -26.28 -29.06
CA MET A 724 39.88 -26.14 -27.85
C MET A 724 39.15 -26.70 -26.63
N SER A 725 39.92 -27.23 -25.68
CA SER A 725 39.38 -27.78 -24.45
C SER A 725 40.25 -27.51 -23.23
N PHE A 726 39.61 -27.42 -22.06
CA PHE A 726 40.32 -27.34 -20.79
C PHE A 726 39.63 -28.21 -19.74
N THR A 727 40.36 -28.56 -18.69
CA THR A 727 39.85 -29.38 -17.59
C THR A 727 39.90 -28.58 -16.30
N ILE A 728 38.76 -28.48 -15.62
CA ILE A 728 38.68 -28.01 -14.22
C ILE A 728 38.78 -29.25 -13.32
N SER A 729 39.70 -29.24 -12.36
CA SER A 729 39.93 -30.34 -11.41
C SER A 729 39.72 -29.89 -9.97
N LYS A 730 39.39 -30.82 -9.08
CA LYS A 730 39.17 -30.58 -7.64
C LYS A 730 38.07 -29.55 -7.34
N ALA A 731 37.19 -29.27 -8.29
CA ALA A 731 36.06 -28.38 -8.10
C ALA A 731 34.94 -29.06 -7.30
N GLU A 732 34.14 -28.26 -6.62
CA GLU A 732 32.98 -28.74 -5.89
C GLU A 732 31.82 -29.01 -6.87
N VAL A 733 31.22 -30.22 -6.77
CA VAL A 733 30.11 -30.63 -7.63
C VAL A 733 28.86 -29.79 -7.30
N GLY A 734 28.19 -29.27 -8.32
CA GLY A 734 27.02 -28.39 -8.20
C GLY A 734 27.36 -26.89 -8.23
N THR A 735 28.64 -26.53 -8.28
CA THR A 735 29.06 -25.15 -8.52
C THR A 735 28.90 -24.76 -10.00
N ILE A 736 28.83 -23.46 -10.28
CA ILE A 736 28.76 -22.92 -11.64
C ILE A 736 30.15 -22.42 -12.03
N TYR A 737 30.75 -22.94 -13.10
CA TYR A 737 31.98 -22.38 -13.65
C TYR A 737 31.69 -21.26 -14.65
N ASN A 738 32.56 -20.28 -14.69
CA ASN A 738 32.62 -19.24 -15.70
C ASN A 738 34.05 -19.17 -16.21
N TYR A 739 34.24 -19.05 -17.52
CA TYR A 739 35.55 -18.88 -18.13
C TYR A 739 35.58 -17.72 -19.12
N SER A 740 36.77 -17.15 -19.28
CA SER A 740 37.11 -16.15 -20.28
C SER A 740 38.46 -16.52 -20.87
N ILE A 741 38.53 -16.67 -22.19
CA ILE A 741 39.78 -16.90 -22.92
C ILE A 741 40.05 -15.67 -23.77
N ASP A 742 41.18 -15.04 -23.55
CA ASP A 742 41.52 -13.78 -24.20
C ASP A 742 42.94 -13.84 -24.78
N ASP A 743 43.21 -13.01 -25.78
CA ASP A 743 44.57 -12.78 -26.26
C ASP A 743 45.19 -11.55 -25.57
N THR A 744 46.31 -11.04 -26.06
CA THR A 744 46.98 -9.87 -25.47
C THR A 744 46.49 -8.54 -26.04
N ASP A 745 45.69 -8.57 -27.12
CA ASP A 745 45.08 -7.40 -27.73
C ASP A 745 43.79 -7.07 -26.97
N VAL A 746 43.67 -5.82 -26.54
CA VAL A 746 42.53 -5.38 -25.71
C VAL A 746 41.29 -5.06 -26.54
N ASP A 747 41.42 -4.97 -27.86
CA ASP A 747 40.33 -4.65 -28.78
C ASP A 747 39.63 -5.92 -29.32
N THR A 748 40.23 -7.09 -29.14
CA THR A 748 39.66 -8.42 -29.45
C THR A 748 38.75 -8.88 -28.31
N PRO A 749 37.47 -9.20 -28.55
CA PRO A 749 36.59 -9.69 -27.50
C PRO A 749 36.99 -11.11 -27.05
N ALA A 750 37.19 -11.28 -25.75
CA ALA A 750 37.40 -12.59 -25.14
C ALA A 750 36.27 -13.59 -25.45
N VAL A 751 36.64 -14.86 -25.59
CA VAL A 751 35.72 -15.99 -25.70
C VAL A 751 35.28 -16.42 -24.31
N THR A 752 34.02 -16.17 -23.98
CA THR A 752 33.46 -16.46 -22.65
C THR A 752 32.46 -17.59 -22.67
N GLY A 753 32.36 -18.35 -21.59
CA GLY A 753 31.30 -19.34 -21.39
C GLY A 753 31.08 -19.68 -19.92
N SER A 754 29.99 -20.41 -19.66
CA SER A 754 29.61 -20.82 -18.32
C SER A 754 28.87 -22.15 -18.33
N GLY A 755 28.93 -22.90 -17.24
CA GLY A 755 28.19 -24.15 -17.08
C GLY A 755 28.19 -24.65 -15.64
N ASN A 756 27.56 -25.80 -15.41
CA ASN A 756 27.50 -26.42 -14.09
C ASN A 756 28.56 -27.50 -13.97
N MET A 757 29.27 -27.54 -12.84
CA MET A 757 30.14 -28.65 -12.45
C MET A 757 29.28 -29.87 -12.08
N ILE A 758 29.29 -30.91 -12.92
CA ILE A 758 28.58 -32.18 -12.67
C ILE A 758 29.49 -33.26 -12.08
N SER A 759 30.81 -33.07 -12.11
CA SER A 759 31.81 -33.95 -11.51
C SER A 759 32.99 -33.18 -10.92
N LEU A 760 33.74 -33.81 -10.01
CA LEU A 760 34.91 -33.20 -9.35
C LEU A 760 35.99 -32.72 -10.34
N ASN A 761 36.13 -33.47 -11.43
CA ASN A 761 36.96 -33.09 -12.56
C ASN A 761 36.08 -33.10 -13.81
N GLU A 762 36.09 -32.02 -14.58
CA GLU A 762 35.23 -31.85 -15.75
C GLU A 762 36.01 -31.21 -16.89
N THR A 763 35.86 -31.77 -18.09
CA THR A 763 36.49 -31.26 -19.31
C THR A 763 35.47 -30.49 -20.11
N ILE A 764 35.77 -29.22 -20.36
CA ILE A 764 34.99 -28.30 -21.18
C ILE A 764 35.63 -28.33 -22.57
N SER A 765 34.87 -28.69 -23.59
CA SER A 765 35.38 -28.91 -24.95
C SER A 765 34.53 -28.22 -26.00
N GLY A 766 35.07 -28.13 -27.23
CA GLY A 766 34.37 -27.51 -28.35
C GLY A 766 34.38 -25.98 -28.28
N ILE A 767 35.41 -25.41 -27.66
CA ILE A 767 35.55 -23.96 -27.54
C ILE A 767 36.20 -23.44 -28.83
N ASP A 768 35.54 -22.47 -29.45
CA ASP A 768 36.03 -21.83 -30.66
C ASP A 768 36.77 -20.54 -30.31
N VAL A 769 38.09 -20.58 -30.46
CA VAL A 769 39.00 -19.44 -30.26
C VAL A 769 39.57 -18.92 -31.58
N SER A 770 38.96 -19.28 -32.72
CA SER A 770 39.43 -18.85 -34.05
C SER A 770 39.38 -17.33 -34.25
N SER A 771 38.54 -16.62 -33.50
CA SER A 771 38.43 -15.16 -33.55
C SER A 771 39.55 -14.41 -32.84
N LEU A 772 40.31 -15.07 -31.96
CA LEU A 772 41.42 -14.47 -31.21
C LEU A 772 42.67 -14.40 -32.08
N ASN A 773 43.55 -13.44 -31.81
CA ASN A 773 44.80 -13.25 -32.53
C ASN A 773 45.84 -14.34 -32.17
N ASP A 774 46.82 -14.54 -33.06
CA ASP A 774 47.97 -15.39 -32.79
C ASP A 774 48.90 -14.73 -31.76
N ASP A 775 48.84 -15.21 -30.52
CA ASP A 775 49.69 -14.85 -29.39
C ASP A 775 49.44 -15.85 -28.22
N ASN A 776 49.97 -15.57 -27.04
CA ASN A 776 49.69 -16.30 -25.81
C ASN A 776 48.27 -15.99 -25.28
N LEU A 777 47.37 -16.96 -25.41
CA LEU A 777 46.02 -16.88 -24.87
C LEU A 777 46.03 -17.09 -23.35
N THR A 778 45.18 -16.33 -22.66
CA THR A 778 44.96 -16.39 -21.22
C THR A 778 43.56 -16.93 -20.93
N LEU A 779 43.48 -18.15 -20.38
CA LEU A 779 42.25 -18.72 -19.82
C LEU A 779 42.13 -18.28 -18.35
N THR A 780 41.08 -17.54 -18.03
CA THR A 780 40.67 -17.21 -16.65
C THR A 780 39.40 -17.97 -16.31
N VAL A 781 39.38 -18.68 -15.19
CA VAL A 781 38.21 -19.44 -14.71
C VAL A 781 37.93 -19.10 -13.26
N TYR A 782 36.66 -18.87 -12.94
CA TYR A 782 36.18 -18.90 -11.56
C TYR A 782 34.95 -19.78 -11.40
N ILE A 783 34.75 -20.34 -10.22
CA ILE A 783 33.54 -21.10 -9.88
C ILE A 783 32.73 -20.40 -8.78
N THR A 784 31.41 -20.50 -8.87
CA THR A 784 30.46 -19.93 -7.92
C THR A 784 29.69 -21.06 -7.23
N ASP A 785 29.59 -21.04 -5.90
CA ASP A 785 28.81 -22.04 -5.18
C ASP A 785 27.28 -21.91 -5.41
N THR A 786 26.53 -22.86 -4.85
CA THR A 786 25.06 -22.86 -4.92
C THR A 786 24.38 -21.67 -4.22
N VAL A 787 25.13 -20.90 -3.43
CA VAL A 787 24.66 -19.76 -2.63
C VAL A 787 25.11 -18.42 -3.24
N GLY A 788 25.93 -18.45 -4.29
CA GLY A 788 26.43 -17.29 -5.02
C GLY A 788 27.81 -16.79 -4.59
N ASN A 789 28.54 -17.51 -3.72
CA ASN A 789 29.91 -17.14 -3.37
C ASN A 789 30.86 -17.45 -4.54
N GLN A 790 31.51 -16.43 -5.07
CA GLN A 790 32.52 -16.58 -6.13
C GLN A 790 33.89 -16.95 -5.54
N GLY A 791 34.51 -18.01 -6.07
CA GLY A 791 35.90 -18.38 -5.82
C GLY A 791 36.89 -17.42 -6.48
N GLU A 792 38.19 -17.58 -6.18
CA GLU A 792 39.25 -16.75 -6.75
C GLU A 792 39.54 -17.15 -8.21
N ASP A 793 39.88 -16.18 -9.06
CA ASP A 793 40.24 -16.46 -10.45
C ASP A 793 41.48 -17.37 -10.53
N VAL A 794 41.36 -18.46 -11.30
CA VAL A 794 42.48 -19.34 -11.64
C VAL A 794 42.83 -19.11 -13.10
N ILE A 795 44.12 -18.99 -13.41
CA ILE A 795 44.62 -18.59 -14.74
C ILE A 795 45.52 -19.68 -15.31
N ALA A 796 45.36 -19.96 -16.61
CA ALA A 796 46.24 -20.81 -17.40
C ALA A 796 46.54 -20.15 -18.76
N TYR A 797 47.62 -20.57 -19.41
CA TYR A 797 48.09 -19.99 -20.67
C TYR A 797 48.33 -21.05 -21.73
N VAL A 798 48.13 -20.70 -22.99
CA VAL A 798 48.49 -21.52 -24.16
C VAL A 798 48.90 -20.60 -25.31
N SER A 799 49.91 -20.97 -26.09
CA SER A 799 50.30 -20.21 -27.27
C SER A 799 49.40 -20.57 -28.45
N LYS A 800 48.87 -19.55 -29.13
CA LYS A 800 48.15 -19.68 -30.40
C LYS A 800 49.04 -19.21 -31.55
N ASP A 801 49.18 -20.08 -32.54
CA ASP A 801 49.90 -19.82 -33.78
C ASP A 801 49.22 -20.57 -34.93
N THR A 802 48.61 -19.82 -35.86
CA THR A 802 47.90 -20.35 -37.02
C THR A 802 48.64 -20.09 -38.33
N ILE A 803 49.86 -19.54 -38.26
CA ILE A 803 50.64 -19.18 -39.45
C ILE A 803 51.37 -20.41 -39.98
N GLU A 804 51.05 -20.83 -41.20
CA GLU A 804 51.79 -21.92 -41.85
C GLU A 804 53.22 -21.49 -42.25
N PRO A 805 54.22 -22.36 -42.13
CA PRO A 805 55.56 -22.13 -42.65
C PRO A 805 55.53 -21.77 -44.15
N SER A 806 56.18 -20.67 -44.53
CA SER A 806 56.19 -20.19 -45.92
C SER A 806 57.54 -19.56 -46.32
N GLY A 807 57.79 -19.42 -47.63
CA GLY A 807 59.00 -18.78 -48.14
C GLY A 807 60.24 -19.69 -48.25
N TYR A 808 60.14 -20.95 -47.84
CA TYR A 808 61.20 -21.94 -48.05
C TYR A 808 61.21 -22.47 -49.48
N SER A 809 62.37 -22.90 -49.94
CA SER A 809 62.59 -23.50 -51.26
C SER A 809 63.46 -24.74 -51.14
N VAL A 810 63.31 -25.65 -52.09
CA VAL A 810 64.14 -26.85 -52.18
C VAL A 810 64.82 -26.97 -53.52
N SER A 811 66.05 -27.48 -53.51
CA SER A 811 66.83 -27.72 -54.73
C SER A 811 67.57 -29.03 -54.62
N ILE A 812 67.37 -29.92 -55.59
CA ILE A 812 68.20 -31.12 -55.76
C ILE A 812 69.60 -30.65 -56.23
N ASP A 813 70.66 -31.16 -55.62
CA ASP A 813 72.03 -30.71 -55.90
C ASP A 813 72.54 -31.20 -57.25
N GLN A 814 72.04 -32.34 -57.73
CA GLN A 814 72.45 -32.98 -58.98
C GLN A 814 71.68 -32.43 -60.19
N SER A 815 72.36 -32.22 -61.33
CA SER A 815 71.73 -31.81 -62.59
C SER A 815 71.09 -32.96 -63.38
N THR A 816 71.56 -34.19 -63.16
CA THR A 816 71.09 -35.45 -63.78
C THR A 816 71.39 -36.63 -62.85
N ILE A 817 70.55 -37.65 -62.82
CA ILE A 817 70.81 -38.91 -62.12
C ILE A 817 71.13 -40.01 -63.16
N ASP A 818 72.38 -40.47 -63.21
CA ASP A 818 72.87 -41.49 -64.15
C ASP A 818 73.29 -42.79 -63.45
N SER A 819 73.76 -43.78 -64.22
CA SER A 819 74.17 -45.09 -63.73
C SER A 819 75.40 -45.09 -62.82
N TYR A 820 76.17 -43.98 -62.79
CA TYR A 820 77.31 -43.75 -61.88
C TYR A 820 76.89 -43.00 -60.59
N HIS A 821 75.76 -42.28 -60.61
CA HIS A 821 75.23 -41.48 -59.50
C HIS A 821 73.98 -42.06 -58.83
N ASN A 822 73.70 -43.37 -58.99
CA ASN A 822 72.58 -44.04 -58.34
C ASN A 822 72.66 -44.12 -56.79
N THR A 823 73.73 -43.61 -56.17
CA THR A 823 73.84 -43.41 -54.71
C THR A 823 74.84 -42.30 -54.35
N PRO A 824 74.49 -41.27 -53.54
CA PRO A 824 73.16 -40.82 -53.15
C PRO A 824 72.76 -39.44 -53.70
N LEU A 825 71.46 -39.27 -53.99
CA LEU A 825 70.82 -37.98 -54.23
C LEU A 825 70.93 -37.13 -52.96
N SER A 826 71.14 -35.83 -53.17
CA SER A 826 71.15 -34.84 -52.11
C SER A 826 70.34 -33.62 -52.51
N PHE A 827 69.75 -32.94 -51.54
CA PHE A 827 69.02 -31.70 -51.76
C PHE A 827 69.23 -30.74 -50.60
N LYS A 828 68.99 -29.46 -50.86
CA LYS A 828 68.99 -28.40 -49.86
C LYS A 828 67.59 -27.88 -49.64
N ILE A 829 67.26 -27.61 -48.39
CA ILE A 829 66.12 -26.78 -48.00
C ILE A 829 66.69 -25.41 -47.62
N THR A 830 66.22 -24.33 -48.23
CA THR A 830 66.66 -22.95 -47.94
C THR A 830 65.49 -22.13 -47.45
N GLY A 831 65.69 -21.37 -46.36
CA GLY A 831 64.66 -20.51 -45.78
C GLY A 831 63.61 -21.28 -44.97
N GLY A 832 63.93 -22.49 -44.52
CA GLY A 832 63.08 -23.25 -43.60
C GLY A 832 63.08 -22.64 -42.20
N GLU A 833 61.95 -22.77 -41.51
CA GLU A 833 61.78 -22.29 -40.15
C GLU A 833 62.59 -23.14 -39.15
N ILE A 834 63.56 -22.51 -38.49
CA ILE A 834 64.46 -23.17 -37.53
C ILE A 834 63.66 -23.59 -36.30
N GLY A 835 63.76 -24.86 -35.90
CA GLY A 835 62.96 -25.46 -34.83
C GLY A 835 61.81 -26.34 -35.36
N GLY A 836 61.36 -26.07 -36.60
CA GLY A 836 60.40 -26.91 -37.30
C GLY A 836 60.96 -28.25 -37.76
N THR A 837 60.07 -29.12 -38.23
CA THR A 837 60.38 -30.41 -38.85
C THR A 837 60.06 -30.35 -40.35
N PHE A 838 60.56 -31.29 -41.14
CA PHE A 838 60.20 -31.41 -42.55
C PHE A 838 59.94 -32.86 -42.92
N ASN A 839 59.02 -33.07 -43.87
CA ASN A 839 58.78 -34.34 -44.53
C ASN A 839 59.08 -34.17 -46.03
N TYR A 840 59.74 -35.14 -46.65
CA TYR A 840 59.96 -35.15 -48.09
C TYR A 840 59.49 -36.44 -48.76
N THR A 841 59.13 -36.33 -50.03
CA THR A 841 58.84 -37.45 -50.94
C THR A 841 59.52 -37.22 -52.28
N ILE A 842 60.10 -38.26 -52.86
CA ILE A 842 60.68 -38.27 -54.20
C ILE A 842 59.96 -39.34 -55.03
N THR A 843 59.38 -38.91 -56.15
CA THR A 843 58.65 -39.77 -57.09
C THR A 843 59.23 -39.66 -58.50
N SER A 844 58.93 -40.61 -59.38
CA SER A 844 59.33 -40.58 -60.80
C SER A 844 58.09 -40.74 -61.68
N ASP A 845 57.99 -39.95 -62.75
CA ASP A 845 56.94 -40.11 -63.78
C ASP A 845 57.10 -41.40 -64.61
N GLY A 846 58.28 -42.00 -64.60
CA GLY A 846 58.55 -43.33 -65.16
C GLY A 846 58.07 -44.50 -64.28
N GLY A 847 57.55 -44.22 -63.08
CA GLY A 847 57.07 -45.21 -62.12
C GLY A 847 58.14 -45.75 -61.15
N GLY A 848 57.74 -46.66 -60.26
CA GLY A 848 58.55 -47.18 -59.14
C GLY A 848 57.96 -46.82 -57.78
N ASN A 849 58.61 -47.26 -56.70
CA ASN A 849 58.18 -46.95 -55.32
C ASN A 849 58.81 -45.62 -54.88
N GLY A 850 57.95 -44.67 -54.51
CA GLY A 850 58.38 -43.38 -53.97
C GLY A 850 59.30 -43.53 -52.76
N VAL A 851 60.25 -42.61 -52.63
CA VAL A 851 61.18 -42.54 -51.49
C VAL A 851 60.74 -41.41 -50.59
N SER A 852 60.53 -41.67 -49.30
CA SER A 852 60.14 -40.65 -48.33
C SER A 852 61.11 -40.61 -47.17
N GLY A 853 61.18 -39.46 -46.50
CA GLY A 853 61.91 -39.31 -45.24
C GLY A 853 61.48 -38.03 -44.53
N ASP A 854 61.99 -37.87 -43.32
CA ASP A 854 61.68 -36.75 -42.43
C ASP A 854 62.94 -36.29 -41.69
N GLY A 855 62.88 -35.11 -41.09
CA GLY A 855 63.98 -34.54 -40.31
C GLY A 855 63.62 -33.22 -39.65
N ASN A 856 64.61 -32.61 -39.00
CA ASN A 856 64.48 -31.31 -38.32
C ASN A 856 65.18 -30.21 -39.12
N ILE A 857 64.62 -29.00 -39.11
CA ILE A 857 65.27 -27.81 -39.63
C ILE A 857 66.11 -27.19 -38.51
N THR A 858 67.43 -27.34 -38.59
CA THR A 858 68.37 -26.86 -37.57
C THR A 858 69.15 -25.63 -38.04
N ALA A 859 69.13 -25.34 -39.34
CA ALA A 859 69.78 -24.18 -39.95
C ALA A 859 68.95 -23.60 -41.11
N ASN A 860 69.20 -22.33 -41.43
CA ASN A 860 68.56 -21.62 -42.55
C ASN A 860 68.80 -22.28 -43.92
N VAL A 861 69.88 -23.05 -44.06
CA VAL A 861 70.10 -23.95 -45.20
C VAL A 861 70.36 -25.34 -44.64
N GLU A 862 69.39 -26.24 -44.77
CA GLU A 862 69.46 -27.61 -44.29
C GLU A 862 69.87 -28.52 -45.46
N GLN A 863 70.94 -29.30 -45.28
CA GLN A 863 71.49 -30.16 -46.32
C GLN A 863 71.13 -31.61 -46.04
N ILE A 864 70.37 -32.22 -46.95
CA ILE A 864 70.00 -33.63 -46.88
C ILE A 864 70.85 -34.37 -47.90
N THR A 865 71.51 -35.44 -47.47
CA THR A 865 72.37 -36.28 -48.31
C THR A 865 72.05 -37.75 -48.06
N GLY A 866 72.56 -38.65 -48.90
CA GLY A 866 72.44 -40.08 -48.63
C GLY A 866 71.15 -40.73 -49.15
N ILE A 867 70.35 -40.04 -49.97
CA ILE A 867 69.07 -40.55 -50.45
C ILE A 867 69.27 -41.53 -51.60
N ASP A 868 68.85 -42.78 -51.39
CA ASP A 868 68.83 -43.81 -52.43
C ASP A 868 67.55 -43.70 -53.26
N VAL A 869 67.71 -43.40 -54.55
CA VAL A 869 66.61 -43.33 -55.53
C VAL A 869 66.70 -44.44 -56.58
N SER A 870 67.46 -45.50 -56.33
CA SER A 870 67.65 -46.63 -57.25
C SER A 870 66.34 -47.38 -57.55
N SER A 871 65.38 -47.38 -56.62
CA SER A 871 64.04 -47.97 -56.77
C SER A 871 63.10 -47.23 -57.73
N LEU A 872 63.46 -46.00 -58.13
CA LEU A 872 62.68 -45.19 -59.06
C LEU A 872 63.15 -45.44 -60.50
N SER A 873 62.21 -45.53 -61.44
CA SER A 873 62.51 -45.76 -62.87
C SER A 873 63.04 -44.48 -63.54
N ASP A 874 63.71 -44.64 -64.68
CA ASP A 874 64.13 -43.54 -65.55
C ASP A 874 62.93 -42.64 -65.89
N GLY A 875 63.12 -41.32 -65.83
CA GLY A 875 62.05 -40.34 -65.87
C GLY A 875 62.43 -39.04 -65.16
N LEU A 876 61.49 -38.10 -65.05
CA LEU A 876 61.65 -36.88 -64.27
C LEU A 876 61.37 -37.19 -62.79
N LEU A 877 62.41 -37.14 -61.95
CA LEU A 877 62.24 -37.23 -60.51
C LEU A 877 61.68 -35.92 -59.96
N THR A 878 60.71 -36.01 -59.06
CA THR A 878 60.08 -34.87 -58.37
C THR A 878 60.26 -35.03 -56.87
N LEU A 879 61.08 -34.17 -56.28
CA LEU A 879 61.18 -33.96 -54.82
C LEU A 879 60.06 -33.02 -54.39
N SER A 880 59.32 -33.39 -53.34
CA SER A 880 58.30 -32.58 -52.67
C SER A 880 58.62 -32.52 -51.19
N VAL A 881 58.84 -31.33 -50.63
CA VAL A 881 59.16 -31.12 -49.21
C VAL A 881 58.12 -30.23 -48.55
N ILE A 882 57.60 -30.65 -47.39
CA ILE A 882 56.68 -29.89 -46.54
C ILE A 882 57.38 -29.62 -45.21
N ILE A 883 57.42 -28.36 -44.78
CA ILE A 883 57.91 -27.97 -43.45
C ILE A 883 56.71 -27.86 -42.50
N ILE A 884 56.91 -28.28 -41.24
CA ILE A 884 55.95 -28.22 -40.14
C ILE A 884 56.58 -27.42 -39.00
N ASP A 885 55.91 -26.39 -38.49
CA ASP A 885 56.40 -25.58 -37.36
C ASP A 885 56.25 -26.27 -35.99
N GLU A 886 56.61 -25.57 -34.92
CA GLU A 886 56.44 -26.04 -33.53
C GLU A 886 54.96 -26.14 -33.10
N ALA A 887 54.09 -25.30 -33.67
CA ALA A 887 52.64 -25.34 -33.46
C ALA A 887 51.95 -26.44 -34.30
N SER A 888 52.70 -27.23 -35.07
CA SER A 888 52.22 -28.28 -35.98
C SER A 888 51.42 -27.78 -37.21
N ASN A 889 51.53 -26.51 -37.62
CA ASN A 889 51.01 -26.05 -38.90
C ASN A 889 51.91 -26.56 -40.05
N GLN A 890 51.31 -26.95 -41.18
CA GLN A 890 52.03 -27.51 -42.34
C GLN A 890 52.12 -26.48 -43.47
N GLY A 891 53.33 -26.21 -43.95
CA GLY A 891 53.58 -25.35 -45.10
C GLY A 891 53.21 -25.99 -46.44
N THR A 892 53.18 -25.18 -47.50
CA THR A 892 52.94 -25.68 -48.87
C THR A 892 54.14 -26.48 -49.39
N ALA A 893 53.88 -27.59 -50.08
CA ALA A 893 54.95 -28.42 -50.65
C ALA A 893 55.88 -27.63 -51.60
N ALA A 894 57.16 -27.53 -51.26
CA ALA A 894 58.20 -27.02 -52.13
C ALA A 894 58.71 -28.14 -53.04
N ILE A 895 58.83 -27.85 -54.35
CA ILE A 895 59.10 -28.86 -55.37
C ILE A 895 60.43 -28.58 -56.09
N SER A 896 61.22 -29.62 -56.33
CA SER A 896 62.38 -29.59 -57.22
C SER A 896 62.39 -30.82 -58.11
N THR A 897 62.85 -30.70 -59.36
CA THR A 897 62.89 -31.82 -60.30
C THR A 897 64.29 -32.06 -60.87
N VAL A 898 64.58 -33.31 -61.22
CA VAL A 898 65.83 -33.71 -61.91
C VAL A 898 65.58 -34.90 -62.82
N PRO A 899 66.11 -34.93 -64.07
CA PRO A 899 65.97 -36.09 -64.94
C PRO A 899 66.88 -37.26 -64.49
N LYS A 900 66.32 -38.47 -64.50
CA LYS A 900 67.02 -39.75 -64.29
C LYS A 900 67.09 -40.54 -65.60
N ILE A 901 68.30 -40.87 -66.05
CA ILE A 901 68.56 -41.54 -67.35
C ILE A 901 69.66 -42.60 -67.18
N ASN A 902 69.31 -43.89 -67.26
CA ASN A 902 70.24 -45.02 -67.18
C ASN A 902 70.53 -45.69 -68.55
N SER A 903 70.05 -45.14 -69.67
CA SER A 903 70.23 -45.72 -71.01
C SER A 903 71.20 -44.91 -71.88
N GLN A 904 72.38 -45.48 -72.19
CA GLN A 904 73.35 -44.92 -73.16
C GLN A 904 72.88 -45.09 -74.62
N PRO A 905 73.15 -44.14 -75.53
CA PRO A 905 72.89 -44.30 -76.96
C PRO A 905 73.94 -45.21 -77.63
N ASN A 906 73.47 -46.29 -78.26
CA ASN A 906 74.26 -47.19 -79.11
C ASN A 906 74.72 -46.47 -80.40
N LEU A 907 76.03 -46.43 -80.68
CA LEU A 907 76.58 -46.05 -81.98
C LEU A 907 77.56 -47.13 -82.49
N MET A 908 77.23 -47.67 -83.66
CA MET A 908 77.94 -48.75 -84.36
C MET A 908 79.27 -48.27 -84.94
N VAL A 909 80.32 -49.08 -84.77
CA VAL A 909 81.65 -48.92 -85.39
C VAL A 909 81.66 -49.68 -86.73
N THR A 910 82.11 -49.04 -87.81
CA THR A 910 82.49 -49.70 -89.06
C THR A 910 83.94 -49.34 -89.37
N GLU A 911 84.81 -50.34 -89.55
CA GLU A 911 86.23 -50.22 -89.87
C GLU A 911 86.47 -49.44 -91.19
N CYS A 912 87.52 -48.61 -91.23
CA CYS A 912 88.03 -48.02 -92.46
C CYS A 912 89.50 -48.40 -92.65
N ASP A 913 89.76 -49.28 -93.61
CA ASP A 913 91.09 -49.70 -94.09
C ASP A 913 91.79 -48.55 -94.82
N ILE A 914 93.05 -48.28 -94.47
CA ILE A 914 93.90 -47.30 -95.14
C ILE A 914 94.96 -48.04 -95.98
N THR A 915 94.84 -48.02 -97.30
CA THR A 915 95.88 -48.48 -98.25
C THR A 915 96.10 -47.46 -99.37
N GLY A 916 97.30 -46.86 -99.45
CA GLY A 916 97.70 -46.02 -100.58
C GLY A 916 98.59 -44.81 -100.22
N ILE A 917 99.61 -44.58 -101.06
CA ILE A 917 100.63 -43.53 -100.94
C ILE A 917 100.25 -42.41 -101.93
N ASN A 918 99.85 -41.24 -101.40
CA ASN A 918 99.10 -40.13 -102.04
C ASN A 918 97.58 -40.36 -102.13
N GLY A 919 96.81 -39.70 -101.26
CA GLY A 919 95.35 -39.73 -101.29
C GLY A 919 94.69 -38.71 -100.37
N THR A 920 93.41 -38.44 -100.66
CA THR A 920 92.50 -37.65 -99.83
C THR A 920 91.96 -38.53 -98.69
N TYR A 921 92.21 -38.17 -97.44
CA TYR A 921 91.66 -38.89 -96.28
C TYR A 921 90.42 -38.17 -95.76
N THR A 922 89.41 -38.94 -95.35
CA THR A 922 88.17 -38.39 -94.78
C THR A 922 88.12 -38.73 -93.30
N PHE A 923 88.16 -37.71 -92.44
CA PHE A 923 87.95 -37.86 -90.99
C PHE A 923 86.70 -37.06 -90.61
N ASP A 924 85.69 -37.75 -90.07
CA ASP A 924 84.41 -37.14 -89.65
C ASP A 924 83.77 -36.26 -90.74
N GLY A 925 83.82 -36.71 -92.00
CA GLY A 925 83.25 -36.02 -93.17
C GLY A 925 84.11 -34.95 -93.84
N ILE A 926 85.30 -34.64 -93.31
CA ILE A 926 86.21 -33.60 -93.84
C ILE A 926 87.35 -34.22 -94.68
N LYS A 927 87.60 -33.70 -95.89
CA LYS A 927 88.64 -34.16 -96.82
C LYS A 927 90.00 -33.46 -96.60
N CYS A 928 91.07 -34.22 -96.37
CA CYS A 928 92.44 -33.73 -96.26
C CYS A 928 93.37 -34.39 -97.31
N ASP A 929 94.04 -33.59 -98.15
CA ASP A 929 95.01 -34.07 -99.14
C ASP A 929 96.45 -34.02 -98.60
N LEU A 930 97.13 -35.17 -98.59
CA LEU A 930 98.54 -35.31 -98.21
C LEU A 930 99.39 -35.59 -99.46
N HIS A 931 100.31 -34.68 -99.79
CA HIS A 931 101.25 -34.82 -100.91
C HIS A 931 102.71 -34.59 -100.48
N GLY A 932 103.57 -35.56 -100.82
CA GLY A 932 105.03 -35.44 -100.75
C GLY A 932 105.68 -36.24 -99.62
N PHE A 933 106.77 -36.93 -99.98
CA PHE A 933 107.70 -37.71 -99.15
C PHE A 933 107.48 -39.23 -99.09
N ASN A 934 108.53 -39.91 -99.55
CA ASN A 934 108.65 -41.32 -99.90
C ASN A 934 109.39 -42.01 -98.74
N VAL A 935 108.69 -42.83 -97.95
CA VAL A 935 109.30 -43.59 -96.85
C VAL A 935 108.92 -45.06 -97.01
N GLU A 936 109.93 -45.92 -97.16
CA GLU A 936 109.81 -47.36 -97.34
C GLU A 936 109.24 -48.05 -96.07
N GLU A 937 107.95 -48.34 -96.14
CA GLU A 937 107.20 -49.55 -95.72
C GLU A 937 107.52 -50.39 -94.46
N GLN A 938 108.18 -49.90 -93.40
CA GLN A 938 108.22 -50.64 -92.13
C GLN A 938 107.88 -49.80 -90.89
N ASN A 939 106.72 -50.10 -90.29
CA ASN A 939 106.12 -49.58 -89.05
C ASN A 939 105.39 -48.23 -89.14
N ARG A 940 104.10 -48.30 -89.50
CA ARG A 940 103.11 -47.25 -89.24
C ARG A 940 102.14 -47.74 -88.17
N GLU A 941 102.00 -46.99 -87.09
CA GLU A 941 100.89 -47.15 -86.15
C GLU A 941 100.04 -45.88 -86.18
N SER A 942 98.74 -46.07 -86.39
CA SER A 942 97.75 -45.01 -86.22
C SER A 942 96.66 -45.49 -85.29
N TYR A 943 96.32 -44.69 -84.30
CA TYR A 943 95.21 -44.98 -83.39
C TYR A 943 94.44 -43.70 -83.11
N ILE A 944 93.15 -43.86 -82.84
CA ILE A 944 92.25 -42.78 -82.43
C ILE A 944 92.15 -42.83 -80.90
N LYS A 945 92.32 -41.68 -80.25
CA LYS A 945 92.16 -41.55 -78.80
C LYS A 945 91.33 -40.31 -78.50
N GLY A 946 90.02 -40.50 -78.29
CA GLY A 946 89.09 -39.37 -78.21
C GLY A 946 89.00 -38.63 -79.55
N ASP A 947 89.09 -37.31 -79.52
CA ASP A 947 88.97 -36.43 -80.70
C ASP A 947 90.29 -36.25 -81.50
N TYR A 948 91.24 -37.19 -81.34
CA TYR A 948 92.60 -37.10 -81.92
C TYR A 948 92.87 -38.23 -82.92
N LEU A 949 93.50 -37.89 -84.06
CA LEU A 949 94.16 -38.83 -84.97
C LEU A 949 95.68 -38.68 -84.84
N ILE A 950 96.37 -39.74 -84.43
CA ILE A 950 97.82 -39.75 -84.26
C ILE A 950 98.45 -40.70 -85.28
N ILE A 951 99.45 -40.24 -86.03
CA ILE A 951 100.21 -41.05 -87.01
C ILE A 951 101.69 -41.08 -86.61
N TRP A 952 102.23 -42.27 -86.37
CA TRP A 952 103.65 -42.49 -86.11
C TRP A 952 104.38 -43.01 -87.35
N ALA A 953 105.54 -42.41 -87.67
CA ALA A 953 106.47 -42.91 -88.67
C ALA A 953 107.92 -42.87 -88.15
N TYR A 954 108.63 -44.00 -88.23
CA TYR A 954 110.02 -44.15 -87.79
C TYR A 954 110.98 -44.23 -88.99
N TYR A 955 112.04 -43.41 -89.02
CA TYR A 955 113.17 -43.57 -89.96
C TYR A 955 114.51 -43.35 -89.23
N GLU A 956 115.41 -44.34 -89.30
CA GLU A 956 116.82 -44.30 -88.86
C GLU A 956 117.17 -43.48 -87.60
N GLY A 957 116.42 -43.69 -86.50
CA GLY A 957 116.81 -43.18 -85.17
C GLY A 957 116.33 -41.78 -84.80
N ASP A 958 115.64 -41.06 -85.71
CA ASP A 958 114.94 -39.80 -85.44
C ASP A 958 113.43 -39.97 -85.70
N GLY A 959 112.62 -40.02 -84.63
CA GLY A 959 111.16 -40.16 -84.74
C GLY A 959 110.46 -38.83 -85.04
N TRP A 960 109.46 -38.87 -85.92
CA TRP A 960 108.55 -37.75 -86.21
C TRP A 960 107.13 -38.14 -85.76
N ALA A 961 106.47 -37.27 -85.00
CA ALA A 961 105.09 -37.46 -84.54
C ALA A 961 104.20 -36.33 -85.06
N TRP A 962 103.06 -36.68 -85.64
CA TRP A 962 102.06 -35.74 -86.15
C TRP A 962 100.80 -35.86 -85.30
N GLU A 963 100.33 -34.74 -84.77
CA GLU A 963 99.12 -34.66 -83.95
C GLU A 963 98.09 -33.77 -84.65
N ILE A 964 96.89 -34.32 -84.87
CA ILE A 964 95.73 -33.62 -85.45
C ILE A 964 94.60 -33.64 -84.41
N GLN A 965 94.12 -32.46 -84.03
CA GLN A 965 93.04 -32.27 -83.04
C GLN A 965 91.86 -31.50 -83.67
N LYS A 966 90.63 -31.96 -83.39
CA LYS A 966 89.38 -31.23 -83.67
C LYS A 966 88.84 -30.64 -82.36
N GLN A 967 88.60 -29.34 -82.32
CA GLN A 967 87.88 -28.67 -81.24
C GLN A 967 87.01 -27.56 -81.84
N ASP A 968 85.71 -27.58 -81.56
CA ASP A 968 84.72 -26.57 -81.98
C ASP A 968 84.79 -26.22 -83.49
N ASP A 969 84.83 -27.24 -84.36
CA ASP A 969 84.91 -27.16 -85.84
C ASP A 969 86.16 -26.51 -86.46
N ILE A 970 87.26 -26.38 -85.69
CA ILE A 970 88.58 -25.91 -86.18
C ILE A 970 89.60 -27.05 -86.08
N ILE A 971 90.45 -27.22 -87.12
CA ILE A 971 91.53 -28.23 -87.16
C ILE A 971 92.88 -27.59 -86.85
N TYR A 972 93.58 -28.14 -85.86
CA TYR A 972 94.96 -27.75 -85.50
C TYR A 972 95.96 -28.84 -85.96
N TYR A 973 97.13 -28.43 -86.47
CA TYR A 973 98.24 -29.33 -86.80
C TYR A 973 99.53 -28.90 -86.09
N ASN A 974 100.29 -29.87 -85.57
CA ASN A 974 101.61 -29.66 -84.97
C ASN A 974 102.62 -30.70 -85.49
N VAL A 975 103.81 -30.25 -85.91
CA VAL A 975 104.92 -31.10 -86.37
C VAL A 975 106.11 -30.90 -85.45
N ASN A 976 106.46 -31.94 -84.68
CA ASN A 976 107.62 -31.90 -83.78
C ASN A 976 108.79 -32.74 -84.33
N THR A 977 109.98 -32.15 -84.39
CA THR A 977 111.25 -32.83 -84.69
C THR A 977 112.11 -32.95 -83.44
N ASN A 978 112.67 -34.13 -83.17
CA ASN A 978 113.59 -34.35 -82.06
C ASN A 978 114.96 -33.64 -82.30
N PRO A 979 115.47 -32.81 -81.37
CA PRO A 979 116.71 -32.06 -81.57
C PRO A 979 117.94 -32.78 -81.01
N SER A 980 118.70 -33.50 -81.85
CA SER A 980 120.07 -33.92 -81.51
C SER A 980 121.06 -33.90 -82.68
N ASN A 981 121.17 -32.77 -83.39
CA ASN A 981 122.43 -32.19 -83.90
C ASN A 981 122.15 -30.88 -84.69
N SER A 982 122.90 -29.83 -84.38
CA SER A 982 122.96 -28.51 -85.05
C SER A 982 123.01 -28.61 -86.60
N ILE A 983 122.51 -27.67 -87.43
CA ILE A 983 122.70 -26.20 -87.43
C ILE A 983 121.49 -25.51 -88.12
N ARG A 984 120.48 -25.06 -87.34
CA ARG A 984 119.65 -23.83 -87.51
C ARG A 984 118.48 -23.86 -86.49
N PRO A 985 118.02 -22.72 -85.93
CA PRO A 985 116.95 -22.68 -84.93
C PRO A 985 115.54 -22.89 -85.52
N PRO A 986 114.55 -23.24 -84.67
CA PRO A 986 113.20 -23.67 -85.04
C PRO A 986 112.34 -22.51 -85.56
N ILE A 987 111.41 -22.81 -86.46
CA ILE A 987 110.25 -21.94 -86.71
C ILE A 987 109.05 -22.63 -86.07
N ASP A 988 108.73 -22.24 -84.83
CA ASP A 988 107.42 -22.48 -84.25
C ASP A 988 106.48 -21.41 -84.82
N GLY A 989 105.45 -21.83 -85.56
CA GLY A 989 104.43 -20.94 -86.10
C GLY A 989 103.10 -21.67 -86.22
N TRP A 990 102.07 -21.14 -85.54
CA TRP A 990 100.68 -21.58 -85.69
C TRP A 990 100.06 -20.81 -86.86
N VAL A 991 99.45 -21.51 -87.82
CA VAL A 991 98.65 -20.89 -88.90
C VAL A 991 97.18 -21.04 -88.57
N TYR A 992 96.46 -19.92 -88.42
CA TYR A 992 95.01 -19.88 -88.17
C TYR A 992 94.26 -19.82 -89.51
N ILE A 993 93.29 -20.71 -89.73
CA ILE A 993 92.34 -20.62 -90.85
C ILE A 993 90.93 -20.66 -90.25
N VAL A 994 90.13 -19.62 -90.52
CA VAL A 994 88.71 -19.49 -90.11
C VAL A 994 87.84 -19.79 -91.32
N THR A 995 86.92 -20.74 -91.22
CA THR A 995 85.93 -21.00 -92.27
C THR A 995 84.68 -20.14 -92.05
N ASP A 996 84.20 -19.49 -93.12
CA ASP A 996 82.85 -18.91 -93.15
C ASP A 996 81.83 -20.00 -93.53
N ASN A 997 80.63 -19.85 -93.01
CA ASN A 997 79.70 -20.96 -92.77
C ASN A 997 78.70 -21.20 -93.93
N VAL A 998 79.10 -21.00 -95.19
CA VAL A 998 78.11 -21.03 -96.31
C VAL A 998 78.39 -22.04 -97.42
N ASP A 999 79.64 -22.46 -97.74
CA ASP A 999 79.87 -23.41 -98.85
C ASP A 999 80.94 -24.52 -98.64
N ASN A 1000 81.53 -24.66 -97.45
CA ASN A 1000 82.41 -25.80 -97.08
C ASN A 1000 83.55 -26.17 -98.08
N ASP A 1001 84.14 -25.18 -98.75
CA ASP A 1001 85.35 -25.33 -99.59
C ASP A 1001 86.49 -24.49 -98.98
N MET A 1002 87.59 -25.13 -98.55
CA MET A 1002 88.78 -24.43 -98.03
C MET A 1002 89.81 -24.20 -99.14
N ARG A 1003 90.24 -22.94 -99.33
CA ARG A 1003 91.46 -22.58 -100.09
C ARG A 1003 92.50 -21.96 -99.17
N VAL A 1004 93.72 -22.49 -99.21
CA VAL A 1004 94.90 -21.91 -98.54
C VAL A 1004 95.34 -20.65 -99.29
N ILE A 1005 95.48 -19.53 -98.59
CA ILE A 1005 96.16 -18.32 -99.10
C ILE A 1005 97.53 -18.27 -98.42
N GLU A 1006 98.58 -18.41 -99.23
CA GLU A 1006 100.00 -18.54 -98.86
C GLU A 1006 100.51 -17.47 -97.89
N ASN A 1007 101.23 -17.87 -96.83
CA ASN A 1007 102.71 -17.99 -96.80
C ASN A 1007 103.18 -18.63 -95.49
#